data_AF-A0AAN8HNW5-F1
#
_entry.id   AF-A0AAN8HNW5-F1
#
_cell.length_a   1.000
_cell.length_b   1.000
_cell.length_c   1.000
_cell.angle_alpha   90.00
_cell.angle_beta   90.00
_cell.angle_gamma   90.00
#
_symmetry.space_group_name_H-M   'P 1'
#
loop_
_entity.id
_entity.type
_entity.pdbx_description
1 polymer ?
#
loop_
_entity_poly.entity_id
_entity_poly.type
_entity_poly.pdbx_seq_one_letter_code
_entity_poly.pdbx_strand_id
1 'polypeptide(L)'
;MGTLLLLCALGAFLSCPSNAGGAGREFALSFMLNYAPNYDSPHYQLYITAVQANAKVTVKVPPLNFKQEKTLNAGERVTISLPTGVEMHGSKRSPNTVRIEASADVSVTSINSKQYTADTSVVYPTTEWGTEYFIFTPASSSYGSYKEFSVTNGKESNKLEIFPRGTIRFEGRVYGSGSRMVVDLQPYESVQLQSVHELSGTRVASQHPVAVVTGHTCTWRFAKCNHVYEQLLPVSRWGSSFIVPPLTFQSKFDSVFLQASQPTQATVHHGNNKKVFTLVRGQTVEIHSSNPETLSIQADHGIQVLMLFNGVTRSWLLCYDPFLMAILSNDHFCSSYSLEALEGFENKALIVARTSAMSELRIDGKNLPRNVEWKKVTGTDFSWAEMSYQQIPGNNKHTVSSSGSRFALYSIGVSQMNGYGTQGQCIQPGSGSFSCSSITCSANEVCEVKGGFPSCVPKAVERKPGTCWATGDPHYRTFDGRHFDFMGTCTYVIAKNCGKDDHLPDFEVLAQNENRGSLRVSYVAVVIVKVYGVIITVVRSETGRVRIDNSLWSLPITLKKDKLTMIQSGRSVVIETDFGLTVRYDWEHNLGVTLSSSYAGKTCGLCGNFNDNPNDDFTTPSGTQAGGAVAFGSSWKVPVKGAVCRDDCVGGCERCENSLMTIWGGDMFCGLITLIINGPFSKCHAVIDPQAYLENCKYDVCMGGGLRHFLCRTLEAYTEACQIAGIQVQDWRKMARCTAKCPANSYYELCGNACPATCSDPNTSSKCKRPCDPELVPFEVLVQNDHRGHRVVSYTKLVEIKVHSLSIVITKTHKGLIMVNKELVNLPVTLDDGRVSVFKSGWSAVVKTNFGLKVSFNWYGAVFVTLPSNYMGAVCGLCGNYNGKPQDDLTPKNGDKPVPTSRFCRQLASGRDPRMRRRL
;
A
#
# COMPACT_ATOMS: atom_id res chain seq x y z
N MET A 1 9.22 31.42 51.85
CA MET A 1 10.13 30.28 51.60
C MET A 1 9.22 29.07 51.33
N GLY A 2 8.87 28.79 50.07
CA GLY A 2 9.51 27.75 49.23
C GLY A 2 9.02 26.36 49.71
N THR A 3 8.36 25.50 48.92
CA THR A 3 8.80 25.00 47.61
C THR A 3 7.70 24.16 46.93
N LEU A 4 7.62 24.26 45.60
CA LEU A 4 7.30 23.26 44.56
C LEU A 4 5.98 22.45 44.59
N LEU A 5 5.06 22.82 43.69
CA LEU A 5 4.10 21.91 43.03
C LEU A 5 4.65 21.53 41.65
N LEU A 6 4.87 20.23 41.40
CA LEU A 6 5.12 19.67 40.07
C LEU A 6 3.78 19.38 39.38
N LEU A 7 3.47 20.12 38.32
CA LEU A 7 2.45 19.79 37.33
C LEU A 7 3.09 18.92 36.24
N CYS A 8 2.68 17.64 36.14
CA CYS A 8 3.02 16.79 35.02
C CYS A 8 2.31 17.28 33.75
N ALA A 9 3.10 17.66 32.75
CA ALA A 9 2.67 18.05 31.43
C ALA A 9 2.01 16.89 30.68
N LEU A 10 0.82 17.15 30.13
CA LEU A 10 0.26 16.38 29.03
C LEU A 10 1.15 16.58 27.79
N GLY A 11 1.91 15.55 27.44
CA GLY A 11 2.59 15.46 26.15
C GLY A 11 1.55 15.31 25.05
N ALA A 12 1.21 16.42 24.39
CA ALA A 12 0.59 16.38 23.08
C ALA A 12 1.60 15.73 22.11
N PHE A 13 1.30 14.53 21.63
CA PHE A 13 1.96 13.96 20.47
C PHE A 13 1.66 14.87 19.28
N LEU A 14 2.59 15.77 18.98
CA LEU A 14 2.64 16.53 17.73
C LEU A 14 2.83 15.52 16.59
N SER A 15 1.71 15.08 16.00
CA SER A 15 1.72 14.51 14.66
C SER A 15 2.30 15.58 13.73
N CYS A 16 3.54 15.36 13.27
CA CYS A 16 4.16 16.21 12.27
C CYS A 16 3.30 16.13 10.99
N PRO A 17 2.68 17.22 10.53
CA PRO A 17 2.01 17.19 9.23
C PRO A 17 3.10 16.97 8.18
N SER A 18 2.99 15.87 7.44
CA SER A 18 3.78 15.64 6.23
C SER A 18 3.47 16.76 5.24
N ASN A 19 4.35 17.75 5.16
CA ASN A 19 4.22 18.88 4.24
C ASN A 19 4.38 18.36 2.82
N ALA A 20 3.34 18.57 2.02
CA ALA A 20 3.32 18.24 0.62
C ALA A 20 3.58 19.48 -0.24
N GLY A 21 4.83 19.68 -0.66
CA GLY A 21 5.18 20.63 -1.71
C GLY A 21 6.37 21.50 -1.37
N GLY A 22 7.49 21.30 -2.07
CA GLY A 22 8.60 22.25 -2.33
C GLY A 22 9.39 22.78 -1.12
N ALA A 23 8.85 22.71 0.08
CA ALA A 23 9.43 23.17 1.31
C ALA A 23 10.08 22.02 2.08
N GLY A 24 11.28 22.25 2.61
CA GLY A 24 12.02 21.25 3.34
C GLY A 24 13.23 21.86 4.05
N ARG A 25 14.11 21.01 4.54
CA ARG A 25 15.23 21.41 5.41
C ARG A 25 16.60 21.11 4.83
N GLU A 26 16.67 20.20 3.87
CA GLU A 26 17.91 19.79 3.25
C GLU A 26 17.73 19.82 1.74
N PHE A 27 18.65 20.50 1.05
CA PHE A 27 18.67 20.60 -0.40
C PHE A 27 20.11 20.45 -0.88
N ALA A 28 20.27 19.93 -2.10
CA ALA A 28 21.51 20.07 -2.83
C ALA A 28 21.23 20.23 -4.33
N LEU A 29 22.09 20.97 -5.01
CA LEU A 29 21.97 21.22 -6.44
C LEU A 29 23.32 21.46 -7.10
N SER A 30 23.36 21.21 -8.41
CA SER A 30 24.46 21.50 -9.33
C SER A 30 24.05 22.56 -10.35
N PHE A 31 24.98 23.43 -10.73
CA PHE A 31 24.78 24.43 -11.77
C PHE A 31 25.37 23.92 -13.09
N MET A 32 24.51 23.70 -14.08
CA MET A 32 24.94 23.24 -15.41
C MET A 32 25.54 24.38 -16.24
N LEU A 33 26.24 24.01 -17.32
CA LEU A 33 26.90 24.98 -18.20
C LEU A 33 25.90 25.92 -18.87
N ASN A 34 25.94 27.21 -18.51
CA ASN A 34 25.18 28.22 -19.22
C ASN A 34 25.99 28.77 -20.41
N TYR A 35 25.50 28.49 -21.63
CA TYR A 35 26.08 28.88 -22.92
C TYR A 35 27.54 28.45 -23.14
N ALA A 36 28.50 29.21 -22.60
CA ALA A 36 29.93 28.95 -22.71
C ALA A 36 30.69 29.39 -21.44
N PRO A 37 31.80 28.73 -21.07
CA PRO A 37 32.50 28.96 -19.79
C PRO A 37 32.93 30.42 -19.54
N ASN A 38 33.45 31.12 -20.56
CA ASN A 38 34.05 32.45 -20.43
C ASN A 38 33.26 33.52 -21.19
N TYR A 39 31.94 33.35 -21.31
CA TYR A 39 31.11 34.26 -22.10
C TYR A 39 30.93 35.63 -21.45
N ASP A 40 30.62 35.63 -20.15
CA ASP A 40 30.39 36.84 -19.35
C ASP A 40 30.49 36.49 -17.84
N SER A 41 30.40 37.49 -16.97
CA SER A 41 30.32 37.33 -15.51
C SER A 41 29.02 36.63 -15.11
N PRO A 42 29.07 35.39 -14.58
CA PRO A 42 27.85 34.69 -14.24
C PRO A 42 27.24 35.18 -12.93
N HIS A 43 25.91 35.19 -12.89
CA HIS A 43 25.10 35.41 -11.70
C HIS A 43 24.36 34.11 -11.34
N TYR A 44 24.94 33.37 -10.40
CA TYR A 44 24.34 32.18 -9.80
C TYR A 44 23.78 32.56 -8.44
N GLN A 45 22.46 32.49 -8.27
CA GLN A 45 21.81 32.89 -7.02
C GLN A 45 20.78 31.87 -6.55
N LEU A 46 20.57 31.86 -5.24
CA LEU A 46 19.49 31.13 -4.58
C LEU A 46 18.54 32.13 -3.92
N TYR A 47 17.24 31.93 -4.15
CA TYR A 47 16.16 32.64 -3.47
C TYR A 47 15.52 31.71 -2.45
N ILE A 48 15.83 31.93 -1.17
CA ILE A 48 15.40 31.07 -0.06
C ILE A 48 14.34 31.77 0.77
N THR A 49 13.17 31.17 0.91
CA THR A 49 12.03 31.71 1.68
C THR A 49 11.78 30.83 2.89
N ALA A 50 11.71 31.42 4.07
CA ALA A 50 11.35 30.68 5.28
C ALA A 50 9.84 30.51 5.42
N VAL A 51 9.40 29.27 5.63
CA VAL A 51 7.98 28.96 5.90
C VAL A 51 7.65 29.24 7.37
N GLN A 52 8.62 29.04 8.26
CA GLN A 52 8.48 29.18 9.72
C GLN A 52 9.42 30.25 10.25
N ALA A 53 9.09 30.83 11.41
CA ALA A 53 9.92 31.85 12.04
C ALA A 53 11.21 31.25 12.63
N ASN A 54 12.26 32.08 12.70
CA ASN A 54 13.59 31.71 13.21
C ASN A 54 14.24 30.54 12.45
N ALA A 55 13.99 30.44 11.14
CA ALA A 55 14.64 29.46 10.28
C ALA A 55 16.11 29.85 10.09
N LYS A 56 17.03 29.11 10.72
CA LYS A 56 18.47 29.25 10.48
C LYS A 56 18.85 28.46 9.24
N VAL A 57 19.23 29.15 8.18
CA VAL A 57 19.63 28.59 6.89
C VAL A 57 21.15 28.69 6.72
N THR A 58 21.78 27.59 6.33
CA THR A 58 23.20 27.50 5.99
C THR A 58 23.34 27.06 4.54
N VAL A 59 23.94 27.90 3.71
CA VAL A 59 24.34 27.56 2.33
C VAL A 59 25.85 27.34 2.31
N LYS A 60 26.32 26.23 1.75
CA LYS A 60 27.75 25.92 1.68
C LYS A 60 28.14 25.21 0.39
N VAL A 61 29.35 25.50 -0.08
CA VAL A 61 30.06 24.77 -1.15
C VAL A 61 31.45 24.44 -0.60
N PRO A 62 31.61 23.31 0.11
CA PRO A 62 32.82 23.05 0.88
C PRO A 62 34.14 23.11 0.08
N PRO A 63 34.26 22.54 -1.13
CA PRO A 63 35.51 22.60 -1.90
C PRO A 63 35.89 24.01 -2.36
N LEU A 64 34.94 24.95 -2.38
CA LEU A 64 35.17 26.36 -2.72
C LEU A 64 35.35 27.24 -1.48
N ASN A 65 35.43 26.65 -0.28
CA ASN A 65 35.48 27.37 1.00
C ASN A 65 34.34 28.40 1.17
N PHE A 66 33.20 28.16 0.55
CA PHE A 66 32.05 29.06 0.62
C PHE A 66 31.07 28.59 1.68
N LYS A 67 30.69 29.50 2.58
CA LYS A 67 29.64 29.30 3.57
C LYS A 67 28.94 30.62 3.88
N GLN A 68 27.62 30.63 3.85
CA GLN A 68 26.79 31.73 4.35
C GLN A 68 25.73 31.20 5.30
N GLU A 69 25.53 31.89 6.42
CA GLU A 69 24.47 31.60 7.38
C GLU A 69 23.54 32.81 7.50
N LYS A 70 22.23 32.54 7.51
CA LYS A 70 21.17 33.55 7.65
C LYS A 70 20.10 33.01 8.59
N THR A 71 19.50 33.89 9.38
CA THR A 71 18.33 33.56 10.19
C THR A 71 17.17 34.36 9.64
N LEU A 72 16.06 33.68 9.34
CA LEU A 72 14.91 34.23 8.64
C LEU A 72 13.66 34.10 9.51
N ASN A 73 12.82 35.14 9.52
CA ASN A 73 11.47 35.10 10.06
C ASN A 73 10.50 34.43 9.07
N ALA A 74 9.30 34.08 9.51
CA ALA A 74 8.29 33.46 8.65
C ALA A 74 7.93 34.40 7.49
N GLY A 75 7.96 33.89 6.26
CA GLY A 75 7.77 34.67 5.03
C GLY A 75 8.98 35.54 4.64
N GLU A 76 10.01 35.65 5.50
CA GLU A 76 11.23 36.34 5.17
C GLU A 76 12.03 35.53 4.13
N ARG A 77 12.72 36.25 3.24
CA ARG A 77 13.52 35.66 2.18
C ARG A 77 14.90 36.28 2.12
N VAL A 78 15.87 35.49 1.69
CA VAL A 78 17.22 35.93 1.41
C VAL A 78 17.68 35.49 0.03
N THR A 79 18.45 36.35 -0.62
CA THR A 79 19.18 36.05 -1.84
C THR A 79 20.62 35.71 -1.47
N ILE A 80 21.10 34.56 -1.93
CA ILE A 80 22.48 34.09 -1.72
C ILE A 80 23.17 34.03 -3.06
N SER A 81 24.15 34.91 -3.30
CA SER A 81 25.03 34.84 -4.46
C SER A 81 26.09 33.76 -4.25
N LEU A 82 26.20 32.85 -5.21
CA LEU A 82 27.14 31.73 -5.17
C LEU A 82 28.46 32.06 -5.89
N PRO A 83 29.58 31.42 -5.52
CA PRO A 83 30.84 31.56 -6.26
C PRO A 83 30.71 31.06 -7.70
N THR A 84 31.47 31.65 -8.63
CA THR A 84 31.43 31.25 -10.05
C THR A 84 31.88 29.80 -10.30
N GLY A 85 32.71 29.24 -9.42
CA GLY A 85 33.21 27.86 -9.50
C GLY A 85 32.16 26.76 -9.31
N VAL A 86 30.89 27.10 -9.03
CA VAL A 86 29.79 26.11 -8.96
C VAL A 86 29.36 25.60 -10.33
N GLU A 87 29.67 26.33 -11.41
CA GLU A 87 29.33 25.92 -12.78
C GLU A 87 30.11 24.66 -13.21
N MET A 88 29.38 23.69 -13.75
CA MET A 88 29.95 22.48 -14.31
C MET A 88 30.26 22.67 -15.80
N HIS A 89 31.39 22.15 -16.26
CA HIS A 89 31.83 22.23 -17.67
C HIS A 89 32.12 20.85 -18.24
N GLY A 90 31.53 20.52 -19.40
CA GLY A 90 31.74 19.23 -20.04
C GLY A 90 31.03 18.08 -19.33
N SER A 91 31.25 16.87 -19.83
CA SER A 91 30.79 15.64 -19.19
C SER A 91 31.77 15.19 -18.11
N LYS A 92 31.58 15.66 -16.87
CA LYS A 92 32.50 15.37 -15.75
C LYS A 92 31.78 15.32 -14.41
N ARG A 93 32.43 14.68 -13.44
CA ARG A 93 32.10 14.77 -12.02
C ARG A 93 32.57 16.12 -11.45
N SER A 94 31.86 16.62 -10.45
CA SER A 94 32.19 17.83 -9.72
C SER A 94 31.88 17.67 -8.24
N PRO A 95 32.82 18.04 -7.35
CA PRO A 95 32.56 18.09 -5.91
C PRO A 95 31.88 19.41 -5.49
N ASN A 96 31.73 20.39 -6.40
CA ASN A 96 31.25 21.74 -6.10
C ASN A 96 29.72 21.82 -5.96
N THR A 97 29.11 20.81 -5.35
CA THR A 97 27.68 20.74 -5.10
C THR A 97 27.28 21.77 -4.04
N VAL A 98 26.25 22.56 -4.36
CA VAL A 98 25.70 23.55 -3.44
C VAL A 98 24.80 22.84 -2.45
N ARG A 99 25.04 23.02 -1.16
CA ARG A 99 24.29 22.37 -0.08
C ARG A 99 23.57 23.41 0.76
N ILE A 100 22.29 23.17 1.03
CA ILE A 100 21.44 24.04 1.86
C ILE A 100 20.90 23.21 3.01
N GLU A 101 21.15 23.65 4.23
CA GLU A 101 20.66 23.03 5.47
C GLU A 101 19.91 24.09 6.27
N ALA A 102 18.69 23.79 6.70
CA ALA A 102 17.83 24.71 7.44
C ALA A 102 17.29 24.08 8.73
N SER A 103 17.16 24.87 9.80
CA SER A 103 16.58 24.41 11.07
C SER A 103 15.06 24.24 11.04
N ALA A 104 14.41 24.85 10.05
CA ALA A 104 12.97 24.80 9.81
C ALA A 104 12.71 24.80 8.30
N ASP A 105 11.47 24.50 7.90
CA ASP A 105 11.13 24.35 6.49
C ASP A 105 11.32 25.68 5.73
N VAL A 106 12.02 25.60 4.61
CA VAL A 106 12.24 26.69 3.65
C VAL A 106 11.92 26.21 2.25
N SER A 107 11.57 27.12 1.34
CA SER A 107 11.50 26.86 -0.10
C SER A 107 12.68 27.50 -0.82
N VAL A 108 13.12 26.91 -1.92
CA VAL A 108 14.33 27.35 -2.65
C VAL A 108 14.04 27.41 -4.15
N THR A 109 14.47 28.50 -4.80
CA THR A 109 14.58 28.61 -6.27
C THR A 109 16.00 29.01 -6.61
N SER A 110 16.54 28.46 -7.69
CA SER A 110 17.83 28.87 -8.24
C SER A 110 17.63 29.70 -9.52
N ILE A 111 18.59 30.59 -9.78
CA ILE A 111 18.78 31.22 -11.09
C ILE A 111 20.18 30.91 -11.59
N ASN A 112 20.27 30.48 -12.85
CA ASN A 112 21.51 30.31 -13.57
C ASN A 112 21.53 31.33 -14.70
N SER A 113 22.32 32.40 -14.56
CA SER A 113 22.34 33.48 -15.56
C SER A 113 23.74 33.96 -15.91
N LYS A 114 23.89 34.38 -17.16
CA LYS A 114 24.95 35.23 -17.73
C LYS A 114 24.24 36.31 -18.57
N GLN A 115 24.98 37.31 -19.08
CA GLN A 115 24.41 38.31 -19.98
C GLN A 115 23.55 37.68 -21.10
N TYR A 116 22.30 38.11 -21.27
CA TYR A 116 21.36 37.59 -22.28
C TYR A 116 21.09 36.07 -22.24
N THR A 117 21.39 35.38 -21.13
CA THR A 117 21.02 33.96 -21.01
C THR A 117 20.77 33.57 -19.57
N ALA A 118 19.53 33.27 -19.22
CA ALA A 118 19.10 32.94 -17.87
C ALA A 118 18.01 31.88 -17.88
N ASP A 119 17.93 31.07 -16.83
CA ASP A 119 16.68 30.39 -16.48
C ASP A 119 16.58 30.24 -14.96
N THR A 120 15.40 29.86 -14.49
CA THR A 120 15.12 29.60 -13.09
C THR A 120 14.57 28.20 -12.89
N SER A 121 14.82 27.62 -11.73
CA SER A 121 14.25 26.32 -11.38
C SER A 121 13.92 26.25 -9.89
N VAL A 122 12.81 25.60 -9.54
CA VAL A 122 12.53 25.23 -8.16
C VAL A 122 13.53 24.16 -7.72
N VAL A 123 14.06 24.31 -6.51
CA VAL A 123 14.99 23.34 -5.92
C VAL A 123 14.23 22.47 -4.94
N TYR A 124 14.02 21.21 -5.28
CA TYR A 124 13.29 20.27 -4.43
C TYR A 124 14.15 19.76 -3.26
N PRO A 125 13.58 19.62 -2.05
CA PRO A 125 14.30 19.09 -0.91
C PRO A 125 14.67 17.62 -1.11
N THR A 126 15.69 17.14 -0.39
CA THR A 126 16.18 15.75 -0.48
C THR A 126 15.10 14.70 -0.19
N THR A 127 14.05 15.08 0.56
CA THR A 127 12.87 14.26 0.86
C THR A 127 11.93 14.04 -0.33
N GLU A 128 12.05 14.85 -1.39
CA GLU A 128 11.27 14.74 -2.62
C GLU A 128 12.02 14.06 -3.77
N TRP A 129 13.29 13.72 -3.56
CA TRP A 129 14.11 13.00 -4.53
C TRP A 129 13.67 11.53 -4.66
N GLY A 130 14.05 10.90 -5.76
CA GLY A 130 13.76 9.49 -6.02
C GLY A 130 14.92 8.78 -6.71
N THR A 131 14.68 7.56 -7.15
CA THR A 131 15.71 6.67 -7.71
C THR A 131 15.55 6.39 -9.19
N GLU A 132 14.52 6.93 -9.84
CA GLU A 132 14.30 6.76 -11.28
C GLU A 132 13.80 8.06 -11.92
N TYR A 133 14.46 8.45 -13.01
CA TYR A 133 14.17 9.67 -13.79
C TYR A 133 14.27 9.39 -15.29
N PHE A 134 13.54 10.17 -16.08
CA PHE A 134 13.71 10.26 -17.53
C PHE A 134 14.11 11.68 -17.92
N ILE A 135 15.22 11.80 -18.65
CA ILE A 135 15.79 13.07 -19.07
C ILE A 135 14.94 13.69 -20.18
N PHE A 136 14.88 15.03 -20.20
CA PHE A 136 14.32 15.80 -21.31
C PHE A 136 15.30 16.89 -21.74
N THR A 137 15.60 16.96 -23.04
CA THR A 137 16.42 18.03 -23.59
C THR A 137 15.73 18.62 -24.81
N PRO A 138 15.60 19.95 -24.93
CA PRO A 138 15.12 20.57 -26.16
C PRO A 138 15.93 20.10 -27.39
N ALA A 139 15.23 19.79 -28.48
CA ALA A 139 15.88 19.25 -29.68
C ALA A 139 16.70 20.30 -30.45
N SER A 140 16.21 21.54 -30.49
CA SER A 140 16.82 22.64 -31.23
C SER A 140 18.11 23.12 -30.58
N SER A 141 19.21 23.07 -31.31
CA SER A 141 20.54 23.49 -30.85
C SER A 141 21.09 24.60 -31.73
N SER A 142 21.80 25.54 -31.12
CA SER A 142 22.71 26.44 -31.84
C SER A 142 24.06 25.74 -32.08
N TYR A 143 24.88 26.25 -33.01
CA TYR A 143 26.20 25.68 -33.26
C TYR A 143 27.08 25.73 -31.99
N GLY A 144 27.70 24.59 -31.63
CA GLY A 144 28.57 24.49 -30.45
C GLY A 144 27.85 24.38 -29.10
N SER A 145 26.52 24.27 -29.09
CA SER A 145 25.72 24.04 -27.88
C SER A 145 25.47 22.55 -27.60
N TYR A 146 25.14 22.22 -26.35
CA TYR A 146 24.93 20.86 -25.89
C TYR A 146 23.58 20.69 -25.20
N LYS A 147 22.96 19.54 -25.47
CA LYS A 147 21.89 18.98 -24.66
C LYS A 147 22.53 18.38 -23.43
N GLU A 148 22.00 18.70 -22.26
CA GLU A 148 22.68 18.36 -21.02
C GLU A 148 21.73 18.03 -19.87
N PHE A 149 22.24 17.26 -18.94
CA PHE A 149 21.62 17.03 -17.65
C PHE A 149 22.70 16.82 -16.60
N SER A 150 22.34 17.02 -15.34
CA SER A 150 23.19 16.70 -14.20
C SER A 150 22.44 15.87 -13.17
N VAL A 151 23.19 15.01 -12.49
CA VAL A 151 22.71 14.18 -11.37
C VAL A 151 23.50 14.56 -10.13
N THR A 152 22.81 14.92 -9.05
CA THR A 152 23.41 15.33 -7.78
C THR A 152 23.11 14.28 -6.70
N ASN A 153 24.17 13.79 -6.06
CA ASN A 153 24.07 12.76 -5.03
C ASN A 153 23.81 13.33 -3.62
N GLY A 154 23.21 12.50 -2.77
CA GLY A 154 22.93 12.80 -1.36
C GLY A 154 24.10 12.49 -0.41
N LYS A 155 23.77 12.16 0.84
CA LYS A 155 24.73 11.89 1.93
C LYS A 155 25.50 10.58 1.80
N GLU A 156 24.97 9.63 1.05
CA GLU A 156 25.49 8.26 0.94
C GLU A 156 26.25 8.10 -0.37
N SER A 157 27.29 7.26 -0.39
CA SER A 157 27.88 6.81 -1.65
C SER A 157 26.82 6.10 -2.48
N ASN A 158 26.79 6.35 -3.78
CA ASN A 158 25.68 5.92 -4.62
C ASN A 158 26.17 5.46 -5.99
N LYS A 159 25.50 4.45 -6.53
CA LYS A 159 25.77 3.93 -7.87
C LYS A 159 24.62 4.31 -8.79
N LEU A 160 24.96 5.03 -9.85
CA LEU A 160 24.03 5.39 -10.92
C LEU A 160 24.14 4.40 -12.07
N GLU A 161 22.98 3.99 -12.61
CA GLU A 161 22.86 3.31 -13.89
C GLU A 161 22.11 4.21 -14.88
N ILE A 162 22.80 4.63 -15.93
CA ILE A 162 22.29 5.53 -16.96
C ILE A 162 22.18 4.74 -18.27
N PHE A 163 21.02 4.85 -18.92
CA PHE A 163 20.73 4.22 -20.21
C PHE A 163 20.50 5.32 -21.26
N PRO A 164 21.57 5.77 -21.97
CA PRO A 164 21.48 6.92 -22.87
C PRO A 164 20.57 6.65 -24.08
N ARG A 165 19.89 7.69 -24.55
CA ARG A 165 19.23 7.72 -25.86
C ARG A 165 20.07 8.34 -26.97
N GLY A 166 21.00 9.22 -26.62
CA GLY A 166 22.00 9.82 -27.50
C GLY A 166 23.42 9.50 -27.06
N THR A 167 24.40 9.81 -27.91
CA THR A 167 25.81 9.52 -27.65
C THR A 167 26.38 10.45 -26.57
N ILE A 168 26.83 9.89 -25.45
CA ILE A 168 27.49 10.61 -24.35
C ILE A 168 28.97 10.22 -24.32
N ARG A 169 29.86 11.21 -24.25
CA ARG A 169 31.30 10.98 -23.99
C ARG A 169 31.59 11.28 -22.53
N PHE A 170 32.13 10.32 -21.79
CA PHE A 170 32.44 10.47 -20.37
C PHE A 170 33.66 9.63 -20.01
N GLU A 171 34.62 10.22 -19.29
CA GLU A 171 35.85 9.54 -18.81
C GLU A 171 36.59 8.74 -19.88
N GLY A 172 36.76 9.35 -21.07
CA GLY A 172 37.47 8.73 -22.20
C GLY A 172 36.68 7.63 -22.93
N ARG A 173 35.45 7.33 -22.49
CA ARG A 173 34.56 6.33 -23.11
C ARG A 173 33.40 7.00 -23.85
N VAL A 174 32.87 6.30 -24.85
CA VAL A 174 31.71 6.72 -25.64
C VAL A 174 30.56 5.75 -25.36
N TYR A 175 29.45 6.29 -24.89
CA TYR A 175 28.23 5.55 -24.55
C TYR A 175 27.15 5.90 -25.57
N GLY A 176 26.78 4.94 -26.42
CA GLY A 176 25.75 5.10 -27.43
C GLY A 176 24.33 4.81 -26.90
N SER A 177 23.34 5.00 -27.77
CA SER A 177 21.95 4.67 -27.47
C SER A 177 21.79 3.21 -27.04
N GLY A 178 21.07 2.96 -25.94
CA GLY A 178 20.83 1.62 -25.40
C GLY A 178 22.00 0.99 -24.63
N SER A 179 23.16 1.66 -24.57
CA SER A 179 24.27 1.21 -23.72
C SER A 179 23.95 1.42 -22.24
N ARG A 180 24.66 0.70 -21.35
CA ARG A 180 24.60 0.91 -19.90
C ARG A 180 25.86 1.64 -19.43
N MET A 181 25.67 2.85 -18.93
CA MET A 181 26.70 3.66 -18.29
C MET A 181 26.53 3.57 -16.77
N VAL A 182 27.61 3.22 -16.06
CA VAL A 182 27.61 3.16 -14.59
C VAL A 182 28.51 4.26 -14.06
N VAL A 183 28.02 5.05 -13.10
CA VAL A 183 28.77 6.12 -12.45
C VAL A 183 28.67 5.95 -10.94
N ASP A 184 29.81 5.79 -10.28
CA ASP A 184 29.89 5.81 -8.82
C ASP A 184 30.08 7.26 -8.35
N LEU A 185 29.17 7.75 -7.52
CA LEU A 185 29.20 9.08 -6.93
C LEU A 185 29.50 9.01 -5.44
N GLN A 186 30.44 9.86 -5.01
CA GLN A 186 30.70 10.09 -3.59
C GLN A 186 29.59 10.93 -2.95
N PRO A 187 29.50 10.95 -1.59
CA PRO A 187 28.57 11.83 -0.89
C PRO A 187 28.68 13.28 -1.36
N TYR A 188 27.54 13.86 -1.75
CA TYR A 188 27.43 15.22 -2.28
C TYR A 188 28.30 15.51 -3.51
N GLU A 189 28.61 14.50 -4.33
CA GLU A 189 29.20 14.69 -5.65
C GLU A 189 28.09 14.80 -6.71
N SER A 190 28.31 15.64 -7.72
CA SER A 190 27.42 15.76 -8.88
C SER A 190 28.14 15.30 -10.15
N VAL A 191 27.40 14.82 -11.15
CA VAL A 191 27.91 14.55 -12.50
C VAL A 191 27.07 15.30 -13.52
N GLN A 192 27.73 15.97 -14.47
CA GLN A 192 27.09 16.56 -15.64
C GLN A 192 27.42 15.69 -16.84
N LEU A 193 26.45 15.50 -17.72
CA LEU A 193 26.61 14.78 -18.97
C LEU A 193 26.05 15.62 -20.11
N GLN A 194 26.87 15.80 -21.15
CA GLN A 194 26.57 16.62 -22.32
C GLN A 194 26.63 15.80 -23.60
N SER A 195 25.80 16.17 -24.56
CA SER A 195 25.71 15.54 -25.88
C SER A 195 25.26 16.54 -26.94
N VAL A 196 25.74 16.36 -28.17
CA VAL A 196 25.19 17.06 -29.35
C VAL A 196 23.95 16.35 -29.92
N HIS A 197 23.75 15.08 -29.55
CA HIS A 197 22.61 14.25 -29.92
C HIS A 197 21.49 14.33 -28.87
N GLU A 198 20.27 14.03 -29.29
CA GLU A 198 19.08 14.01 -28.43
C GLU A 198 19.25 13.12 -27.19
N LEU A 199 18.97 13.66 -26.00
CA LEU A 199 19.05 12.92 -24.74
C LEU A 199 17.67 12.63 -24.14
N SER A 200 16.59 13.20 -24.68
CA SER A 200 15.23 12.94 -24.22
C SER A 200 14.92 11.44 -24.20
N GLY A 201 14.41 10.96 -23.06
CA GLY A 201 14.12 9.55 -22.83
C GLY A 201 15.29 8.73 -22.29
N THR A 202 16.45 9.34 -22.04
CA THR A 202 17.55 8.70 -21.29
C THR A 202 17.05 8.38 -19.89
N ARG A 203 17.19 7.12 -19.47
CA ARG A 203 16.78 6.68 -18.13
C ARG A 203 17.95 6.80 -17.18
N VAL A 204 17.73 7.44 -16.04
CA VAL A 204 18.67 7.47 -14.91
C VAL A 204 18.05 6.66 -13.77
N ALA A 205 18.76 5.65 -13.29
CA ALA A 205 18.40 4.86 -12.12
C ALA A 205 19.51 4.93 -11.06
N SER A 206 19.18 4.85 -9.78
CA SER A 206 20.14 4.92 -8.68
C SER A 206 19.78 3.99 -7.52
N GLN A 207 20.76 3.66 -6.67
CA GLN A 207 20.52 2.86 -5.46
C GLN A 207 19.87 3.69 -4.36
N HIS A 208 20.33 4.92 -4.18
CA HIS A 208 19.79 5.90 -3.22
C HIS A 208 19.20 7.12 -3.96
N PRO A 209 18.26 7.86 -3.34
CA PRO A 209 17.65 9.02 -3.99
C PRO A 209 18.65 10.08 -4.46
N VAL A 210 18.42 10.64 -5.66
CA VAL A 210 19.26 11.67 -6.28
C VAL A 210 18.41 12.81 -6.83
N ALA A 211 19.01 13.99 -7.00
CA ALA A 211 18.40 15.07 -7.77
C ALA A 211 18.84 15.01 -9.24
N VAL A 212 17.93 15.28 -10.16
CA VAL A 212 18.23 15.38 -11.60
C VAL A 212 17.79 16.73 -12.13
N VAL A 213 18.71 17.43 -12.79
CA VAL A 213 18.45 18.69 -13.50
C VAL A 213 18.66 18.43 -14.98
N THR A 214 17.72 18.87 -15.81
CA THR A 214 17.74 18.64 -17.26
C THR A 214 17.69 19.96 -18.01
N GLY A 215 18.23 20.02 -19.23
CA GLY A 215 18.23 21.28 -19.97
C GLY A 215 19.06 21.31 -21.24
N HIS A 216 19.50 22.51 -21.58
CA HIS A 216 20.33 22.77 -22.75
C HIS A 216 21.24 23.97 -22.47
N THR A 217 22.51 23.91 -22.91
CA THR A 217 23.43 25.04 -22.75
C THR A 217 22.95 26.30 -23.47
N CYS A 218 22.29 26.15 -24.63
CA CYS A 218 21.61 27.21 -25.37
C CYS A 218 20.64 26.62 -26.40
N THR A 219 19.34 26.80 -26.24
CA THR A 219 18.32 26.37 -27.21
C THR A 219 17.62 27.57 -27.85
N TRP A 220 17.16 27.42 -29.09
CA TRP A 220 16.47 28.47 -29.85
C TRP A 220 15.39 27.91 -30.76
N ARG A 221 14.36 28.71 -31.05
CA ARG A 221 13.41 28.38 -32.12
C ARG A 221 12.87 29.61 -32.83
N PHE A 222 12.28 30.55 -32.11
CA PHE A 222 11.68 31.77 -32.69
C PHE A 222 12.33 33.08 -32.22
N ALA A 223 13.41 32.98 -31.47
CA ALA A 223 14.16 34.09 -30.89
C ALA A 223 15.67 33.76 -30.85
N LYS A 224 16.46 34.50 -30.07
CA LYS A 224 17.86 34.15 -29.84
C LYS A 224 17.94 32.92 -28.91
N CYS A 225 19.13 32.35 -28.79
CA CYS A 225 19.29 31.16 -27.98
C CYS A 225 19.42 31.54 -26.50
N ASN A 226 18.83 30.73 -25.63
CA ASN A 226 18.93 30.89 -24.19
C ASN A 226 19.26 29.56 -23.52
N HIS A 227 20.02 29.61 -22.42
CA HIS A 227 20.15 28.47 -21.51
C HIS A 227 18.80 28.15 -20.91
N VAL A 228 18.48 26.87 -20.83
CA VAL A 228 17.27 26.43 -20.15
C VAL A 228 17.60 25.26 -19.24
N TYR A 229 17.03 25.25 -18.04
CA TYR A 229 17.17 24.12 -17.14
C TYR A 229 16.02 24.02 -16.14
N GLU A 230 15.69 22.78 -15.77
CA GLU A 230 14.65 22.50 -14.79
C GLU A 230 15.04 21.26 -13.98
N GLN A 231 14.86 21.33 -12.65
CA GLN A 231 14.97 20.16 -11.80
C GLN A 231 13.73 19.27 -11.99
N LEU A 232 13.96 18.01 -12.33
CA LEU A 232 12.90 17.06 -12.57
C LEU A 232 12.40 16.44 -11.25
N LEU A 233 11.11 16.10 -11.24
CA LEU A 233 10.53 15.19 -10.25
C LEU A 233 10.80 13.73 -10.65
N PRO A 234 11.05 12.82 -9.68
CA PRO A 234 11.24 11.40 -9.99
C PRO A 234 9.95 10.79 -10.52
N VAL A 235 10.07 9.65 -11.22
CA VAL A 235 8.91 8.93 -11.79
C VAL A 235 7.83 8.65 -10.75
N SER A 236 8.21 8.36 -9.50
CA SER A 236 7.28 8.10 -8.39
C SER A 236 6.43 9.31 -7.96
N ARG A 237 6.71 10.50 -8.52
CA ARG A 237 6.05 11.79 -8.23
C ARG A 237 5.34 12.37 -9.45
N TRP A 238 5.21 11.63 -10.54
CA TRP A 238 4.52 12.10 -11.74
C TRP A 238 2.99 12.02 -11.56
N GLY A 239 2.29 13.09 -11.93
CA GLY A 239 0.83 13.14 -11.90
C GLY A 239 0.19 12.80 -13.24
N SER A 240 -1.14 12.73 -13.29
CA SER A 240 -1.90 12.26 -14.47
C SER A 240 -2.87 13.27 -15.07
N SER A 241 -3.04 14.44 -14.45
CA SER A 241 -4.00 15.46 -14.89
C SER A 241 -3.33 16.84 -14.88
N PHE A 242 -3.38 17.56 -15.99
CA PHE A 242 -2.67 18.82 -16.17
C PHE A 242 -3.51 19.83 -16.95
N ILE A 243 -3.31 21.11 -16.63
CA ILE A 243 -3.82 22.25 -17.39
C ILE A 243 -2.61 23.08 -17.81
N VAL A 244 -2.47 23.32 -19.12
CA VAL A 244 -1.37 24.13 -19.66
C VAL A 244 -1.97 25.40 -20.29
N PRO A 245 -1.89 26.55 -19.59
CA PRO A 245 -2.32 27.84 -20.14
C PRO A 245 -1.37 28.28 -21.25
N PRO A 246 -1.88 28.96 -22.30
CA PRO A 246 -1.02 29.62 -23.27
C PRO A 246 -0.42 30.90 -22.67
N LEU A 247 0.73 31.33 -23.20
CA LEU A 247 1.30 32.64 -22.90
C LEU A 247 0.71 33.69 -23.82
N THR A 248 0.14 34.76 -23.26
CA THR A 248 -0.61 35.75 -24.07
C THR A 248 0.27 36.55 -25.03
N PHE A 249 1.57 36.64 -24.74
CA PHE A 249 2.55 37.34 -25.56
C PHE A 249 3.17 36.48 -26.67
N GLN A 250 2.94 35.16 -26.67
CA GLN A 250 3.37 34.26 -27.74
C GLN A 250 2.50 34.46 -28.99
N SER A 251 3.14 34.75 -30.13
CA SER A 251 2.46 34.97 -31.42
C SER A 251 2.46 33.76 -32.34
N LYS A 252 3.21 32.71 -32.01
CA LYS A 252 3.28 31.44 -32.75
C LYS A 252 2.74 30.30 -31.91
N PHE A 253 3.64 29.47 -31.37
CA PHE A 253 3.28 28.36 -30.49
C PHE A 253 4.41 28.06 -29.52
N ASP A 254 4.06 27.52 -28.36
CA ASP A 254 4.98 26.92 -27.41
C ASP A 254 4.90 25.41 -27.48
N SER A 255 5.96 24.74 -27.04
CA SER A 255 6.08 23.30 -27.14
C SER A 255 5.82 22.65 -25.79
N VAL A 256 4.80 21.80 -25.74
CA VAL A 256 4.42 21.03 -24.56
C VAL A 256 4.80 19.59 -24.79
N PHE A 257 5.63 19.04 -23.90
CA PHE A 257 6.20 17.71 -24.03
C PHE A 257 5.59 16.78 -22.99
N LEU A 258 5.06 15.65 -23.46
CA LEU A 258 4.55 14.56 -22.62
C LEU A 258 5.58 13.44 -22.62
N GLN A 259 5.99 12.98 -21.44
CA GLN A 259 6.94 11.88 -21.28
C GLN A 259 6.38 10.81 -20.34
N ALA A 260 6.53 9.54 -20.72
CA ALA A 260 6.00 8.40 -19.99
C ALA A 260 7.10 7.43 -19.56
N SER A 261 6.97 6.85 -18.37
CA SER A 261 7.90 5.85 -17.79
C SER A 261 7.47 4.41 -18.08
N GLN A 262 6.25 4.25 -18.59
CA GLN A 262 5.63 2.98 -18.96
C GLN A 262 4.61 3.20 -20.09
N PRO A 263 4.10 2.14 -20.74
CA PRO A 263 3.01 2.27 -21.69
C PRO A 263 1.84 3.06 -21.08
N THR A 264 1.49 4.18 -21.70
CA THR A 264 0.53 5.16 -21.15
C THR A 264 -0.35 5.70 -22.28
N GLN A 265 -1.65 5.82 -22.03
CA GLN A 265 -2.57 6.52 -22.90
C GLN A 265 -2.84 7.93 -22.35
N ALA A 266 -2.47 8.96 -23.10
CA ALA A 266 -2.71 10.36 -22.76
C ALA A 266 -3.74 10.98 -23.70
N THR A 267 -4.83 11.48 -23.14
CA THR A 267 -5.84 12.28 -23.83
C THR A 267 -5.52 13.75 -23.67
N VAL A 268 -5.43 14.47 -24.78
CA VAL A 268 -5.15 15.91 -24.82
C VAL A 268 -6.32 16.61 -25.49
N HIS A 269 -6.91 17.54 -24.75
CA HIS A 269 -7.91 18.48 -25.22
C HIS A 269 -7.23 19.80 -25.58
N HIS A 270 -7.49 20.29 -26.79
CA HIS A 270 -7.04 21.59 -27.28
C HIS A 270 -8.26 22.34 -27.81
N GLY A 271 -8.80 23.24 -26.99
CA GLY A 271 -10.13 23.81 -27.21
C GLY A 271 -11.20 22.72 -27.26
N ASN A 272 -11.93 22.64 -28.38
CA ASN A 272 -12.94 21.60 -28.62
C ASN A 272 -12.37 20.31 -29.22
N ASN A 273 -11.10 20.31 -29.65
CA ASN A 273 -10.49 19.15 -30.28
C ASN A 273 -9.93 18.20 -29.23
N LYS A 274 -10.16 16.90 -29.41
CA LYS A 274 -9.63 15.83 -28.56
C LYS A 274 -8.69 14.96 -29.38
N LYS A 275 -7.49 14.72 -28.87
CA LYS A 275 -6.52 13.80 -29.45
C LYS A 275 -6.01 12.82 -28.38
N VAL A 276 -5.89 11.55 -28.75
CA VAL A 276 -5.35 10.51 -27.88
C VAL A 276 -3.96 10.12 -28.38
N PHE A 277 -3.01 10.04 -27.46
CA PHE A 277 -1.64 9.63 -27.70
C PHE A 277 -1.36 8.33 -26.92
N THR A 278 -0.70 7.39 -27.58
CA THR A 278 -0.15 6.19 -26.93
C THR A 278 1.34 6.39 -26.81
N LEU A 279 1.84 6.49 -25.57
CA LEU A 279 3.26 6.65 -25.27
C LEU A 279 3.83 5.31 -24.78
N VAL A 280 5.03 4.98 -25.22
CA VAL A 280 5.83 3.88 -24.63
C VAL A 280 6.88 4.42 -23.66
N ARG A 281 7.51 3.53 -22.90
CA ARG A 281 8.53 3.88 -21.90
C ARG A 281 9.67 4.70 -22.51
N GLY A 282 9.92 5.87 -21.91
CA GLY A 282 10.95 6.83 -22.32
C GLY A 282 10.63 7.59 -23.60
N GLN A 283 9.42 7.44 -24.17
CA GLN A 283 9.00 8.23 -25.32
C GLN A 283 8.60 9.63 -24.87
N THR A 284 8.98 10.62 -25.68
CA THR A 284 8.55 12.02 -25.55
C THR A 284 7.71 12.39 -26.76
N VAL A 285 6.56 13.03 -26.53
CA VAL A 285 5.68 13.56 -27.59
C VAL A 285 5.59 15.07 -27.45
N GLU A 286 5.81 15.80 -28.54
CA GLU A 286 5.64 17.25 -28.60
C GLU A 286 4.22 17.62 -29.07
N ILE A 287 3.63 18.61 -28.40
CA ILE A 287 2.34 19.20 -28.71
C ILE A 287 2.53 20.70 -28.81
N HIS A 288 2.02 21.30 -29.88
CA HIS A 288 2.05 22.75 -30.04
C HIS A 288 0.87 23.39 -29.30
N SER A 289 1.16 24.33 -28.40
CA SER A 289 0.18 25.17 -27.70
C SER A 289 0.19 26.57 -28.30
N SER A 290 -0.98 27.09 -28.71
CA SER A 290 -1.11 28.41 -29.31
C SER A 290 -2.18 29.23 -28.58
N ASN A 291 -1.88 30.48 -28.26
CA ASN A 291 -2.84 31.44 -27.72
C ASN A 291 -4.00 31.68 -28.72
N PRO A 292 -5.29 31.70 -28.29
CA PRO A 292 -5.79 31.70 -26.91
C PRO A 292 -6.19 30.33 -26.34
N GLU A 293 -5.92 29.25 -27.05
CA GLU A 293 -6.39 27.92 -26.67
C GLU A 293 -5.57 27.32 -25.51
N THR A 294 -6.27 26.67 -24.58
CA THR A 294 -5.67 25.99 -23.42
C THR A 294 -5.57 24.49 -23.69
N LEU A 295 -4.52 23.85 -23.19
CA LEU A 295 -4.43 22.39 -23.19
C LEU A 295 -4.93 21.82 -21.86
N SER A 296 -5.78 20.79 -21.93
CA SER A 296 -6.12 19.94 -20.79
C SER A 296 -5.68 18.52 -21.10
N ILE A 297 -4.88 17.93 -20.21
CA ILE A 297 -4.22 16.65 -20.41
C ILE A 297 -4.69 15.69 -19.32
N GLN A 298 -5.14 14.51 -19.72
CA GLN A 298 -5.49 13.42 -18.82
C GLN A 298 -4.80 12.13 -19.30
N ALA A 299 -4.01 11.52 -18.42
CA ALA A 299 -3.34 10.25 -18.67
C ALA A 299 -3.91 9.15 -17.76
N ASP A 300 -3.77 7.90 -18.19
CA ASP A 300 -4.13 6.71 -17.39
C ASP A 300 -3.04 6.33 -16.36
N HIS A 301 -1.83 6.88 -16.50
CA HIS A 301 -0.71 6.74 -15.56
C HIS A 301 0.00 8.08 -15.36
N GLY A 302 0.88 8.15 -14.35
CA GLY A 302 1.71 9.32 -14.10
C GLY A 302 2.62 9.64 -15.30
N ILE A 303 2.61 10.89 -15.75
CA ILE A 303 3.48 11.41 -16.81
C ILE A 303 4.21 12.68 -16.35
N GLN A 304 5.32 12.98 -17.00
CA GLN A 304 5.96 14.29 -16.89
C GLN A 304 5.45 15.18 -18.02
N VAL A 305 5.07 16.41 -17.67
CA VAL A 305 4.69 17.45 -18.64
C VAL A 305 5.63 18.64 -18.48
N LEU A 306 6.33 18.98 -19.57
CA LEU A 306 7.23 20.13 -19.64
C LEU A 306 6.73 21.11 -20.69
N MET A 307 6.91 22.40 -20.46
CA MET A 307 6.63 23.43 -21.45
C MET A 307 7.92 24.19 -21.77
N LEU A 308 8.25 24.23 -23.05
CA LEU A 308 9.29 25.10 -23.61
C LEU A 308 8.60 26.30 -24.27
N PHE A 309 8.76 27.48 -23.69
CA PHE A 309 8.48 28.71 -24.41
C PHE A 309 9.47 28.80 -25.56
N ASN A 310 9.00 28.85 -26.81
CA ASN A 310 9.88 28.75 -27.98
C ASN A 310 10.59 30.07 -28.35
N GLY A 311 10.42 31.10 -27.52
CA GLY A 311 10.82 32.47 -27.84
C GLY A 311 9.78 33.20 -28.69
N VAL A 312 9.89 34.52 -28.76
CA VAL A 312 9.12 35.35 -29.68
C VAL A 312 9.94 36.56 -30.12
N THR A 313 9.92 36.86 -31.41
CA THR A 313 10.52 38.08 -31.97
C THR A 313 9.42 38.92 -32.61
N ARG A 314 9.16 40.12 -32.07
CA ARG A 314 8.17 41.06 -32.61
C ARG A 314 8.82 42.20 -33.39
N SER A 315 10.02 42.62 -32.99
CA SER A 315 10.86 43.60 -33.69
C SER A 315 12.32 43.34 -33.35
N TRP A 316 13.25 44.09 -33.97
CA TRP A 316 14.68 43.97 -33.65
C TRP A 316 15.01 44.35 -32.18
N LEU A 317 14.18 45.18 -31.54
CA LEU A 317 14.34 45.61 -30.15
C LEU A 317 13.48 44.81 -29.16
N LEU A 318 12.55 43.98 -29.64
CA LEU A 318 11.64 43.20 -28.82
C LEU A 318 11.70 41.71 -29.19
N CYS A 319 12.63 41.03 -28.53
CA CYS A 319 12.93 39.61 -28.69
C CYS A 319 12.95 38.99 -27.29
N TYR A 320 12.10 38.00 -27.02
CA TYR A 320 12.10 37.25 -25.76
C TYR A 320 12.57 35.85 -26.04
N ASP A 321 13.56 35.38 -25.29
CA ASP A 321 14.22 34.11 -25.58
C ASP A 321 13.54 32.92 -24.86
N PRO A 322 13.81 31.68 -25.30
CA PRO A 322 13.19 30.49 -24.75
C PRO A 322 13.44 30.26 -23.26
N PHE A 323 12.52 29.62 -22.56
CA PHE A 323 12.73 29.09 -21.20
C PHE A 323 12.01 27.75 -21.03
N LEU A 324 12.48 26.91 -20.11
CA LEU A 324 11.90 25.60 -19.84
C LEU A 324 11.27 25.59 -18.45
N MET A 325 10.03 25.13 -18.35
CA MET A 325 9.38 24.92 -17.06
C MET A 325 8.64 23.60 -16.98
N ALA A 326 8.61 22.99 -15.80
CA ALA A 326 7.74 21.85 -15.52
C ALA A 326 6.31 22.30 -15.22
N ILE A 327 5.33 21.62 -15.83
CA ILE A 327 3.91 21.85 -15.55
C ILE A 327 3.49 21.02 -14.34
N LEU A 328 2.91 21.67 -13.34
CA LEU A 328 2.35 21.01 -12.16
C LEU A 328 1.12 20.18 -12.53
N SER A 329 1.05 18.96 -12.01
CA SER A 329 -0.18 18.20 -12.04
C SER A 329 -1.21 18.79 -11.08
N ASN A 330 -2.50 18.61 -11.40
CA ASN A 330 -3.62 19.21 -10.67
C ASN A 330 -3.67 18.81 -9.19
N ASP A 331 -3.12 17.64 -8.83
CA ASP A 331 -3.00 17.16 -7.47
C ASP A 331 -1.84 17.83 -6.70
N HIS A 332 -0.81 18.31 -7.38
CA HIS A 332 0.35 19.02 -6.80
C HIS A 332 0.13 20.53 -6.58
N PHE A 333 -1.09 21.01 -6.80
CA PHE A 333 -1.44 22.41 -6.56
C PHE A 333 -1.31 22.78 -5.08
N CYS A 334 -0.86 24.00 -4.78
CA CYS A 334 -0.70 24.51 -3.41
C CYS A 334 -1.73 25.57 -3.06
N SER A 335 -1.88 25.82 -1.76
CA SER A 335 -2.78 26.86 -1.24
C SER A 335 -2.11 28.22 -1.12
N SER A 336 -0.78 28.25 -1.10
CA SER A 336 0.00 29.47 -1.13
C SER A 336 1.35 29.23 -1.80
N TYR A 337 1.74 30.21 -2.61
CA TYR A 337 3.00 30.25 -3.33
C TYR A 337 3.71 31.57 -3.10
N SER A 338 5.03 31.54 -3.20
CA SER A 338 5.82 32.74 -3.36
C SER A 338 6.35 32.93 -4.77
N LEU A 339 6.42 34.21 -5.15
CA LEU A 339 7.10 34.71 -6.34
C LEU A 339 8.24 35.66 -5.94
N GLU A 340 9.26 35.72 -6.80
CA GLU A 340 10.36 36.70 -6.76
C GLU A 340 10.37 37.47 -8.07
N ALA A 341 10.29 38.80 -7.99
CA ALA A 341 10.40 39.68 -9.14
C ALA A 341 11.87 39.91 -9.49
N LEU A 342 12.31 39.38 -10.63
CA LEU A 342 13.69 39.54 -11.07
C LEU A 342 13.90 40.91 -11.71
N GLU A 343 14.99 41.57 -11.31
CA GLU A 343 15.39 42.87 -11.83
C GLU A 343 15.70 42.78 -13.33
N GLY A 344 15.23 43.78 -14.09
CA GLY A 344 15.43 43.83 -15.55
C GLY A 344 14.48 42.97 -16.38
N PHE A 345 13.55 42.23 -15.74
CA PHE A 345 12.54 41.42 -16.42
C PHE A 345 11.13 42.02 -16.31
N GLU A 346 10.32 41.84 -17.35
CA GLU A 346 8.86 41.94 -17.26
C GLU A 346 8.35 40.67 -16.58
N ASN A 347 7.98 40.81 -15.30
CA ASN A 347 7.60 39.72 -14.42
C ASN A 347 6.09 39.42 -14.52
N LYS A 348 5.75 38.15 -14.80
CA LYS A 348 4.39 37.66 -15.03
C LYS A 348 4.13 36.35 -14.28
N ALA A 349 2.91 36.18 -13.82
CA ALA A 349 2.44 34.97 -13.19
C ALA A 349 1.30 34.35 -14.00
N LEU A 350 1.41 33.05 -14.31
CA LEU A 350 0.29 32.26 -14.80
C LEU A 350 -0.36 31.52 -13.64
N ILE A 351 -1.69 31.65 -13.52
CA ILE A 351 -2.48 31.05 -12.46
C ILE A 351 -3.44 30.05 -13.08
N VAL A 352 -3.54 28.86 -12.49
CA VAL A 352 -4.60 27.87 -12.79
C VAL A 352 -5.32 27.53 -11.51
N ALA A 353 -6.62 27.76 -11.45
CA ALA A 353 -7.43 27.47 -10.27
C ALA A 353 -8.79 26.90 -10.68
N ARG A 354 -9.46 26.18 -9.77
CA ARG A 354 -10.88 25.85 -9.99
C ARG A 354 -11.68 27.14 -10.16
N THR A 355 -12.66 27.16 -11.06
CA THR A 355 -13.49 28.34 -11.32
C THR A 355 -14.18 28.84 -10.04
N SER A 356 -14.57 27.94 -9.13
CA SER A 356 -15.15 28.32 -7.84
C SER A 356 -14.16 29.07 -6.92
N ALA A 357 -12.86 28.85 -7.09
CA ALA A 357 -11.80 29.39 -6.23
C ALA A 357 -11.26 30.76 -6.67
N MET A 358 -11.66 31.28 -7.84
CA MET A 358 -11.09 32.51 -8.41
C MET A 358 -11.21 33.71 -7.46
N SER A 359 -12.32 33.81 -6.74
CA SER A 359 -12.60 34.90 -5.79
C SER A 359 -11.89 34.76 -4.44
N GLU A 360 -11.28 33.61 -4.15
CA GLU A 360 -10.55 33.32 -2.92
C GLU A 360 -9.08 33.78 -3.00
N LEU A 361 -8.55 33.95 -4.22
CA LEU A 361 -7.15 34.25 -4.46
C LEU A 361 -6.79 35.68 -4.05
N ARG A 362 -5.64 35.81 -3.39
CA ARG A 362 -5.07 37.07 -2.92
C ARG A 362 -3.60 37.16 -3.31
N ILE A 363 -3.13 38.35 -3.66
CA ILE A 363 -1.71 38.69 -3.79
C ILE A 363 -1.35 39.65 -2.66
N ASP A 364 -0.33 39.31 -1.86
CA ASP A 364 0.12 40.07 -0.70
C ASP A 364 -1.02 40.43 0.27
N GLY A 365 -1.94 39.48 0.48
CA GLY A 365 -3.13 39.64 1.33
C GLY A 365 -4.24 40.51 0.73
N LYS A 366 -4.06 41.06 -0.48
CA LYS A 366 -5.05 41.89 -1.20
C LYS A 366 -5.71 41.11 -2.33
N ASN A 367 -6.87 41.56 -2.79
CA ASN A 367 -7.49 40.99 -3.99
C ASN A 367 -6.53 41.09 -5.19
N LEU A 368 -6.61 40.11 -6.10
CA LEU A 368 -5.88 40.19 -7.36
C LEU A 368 -6.21 41.50 -8.11
N PRO A 369 -5.27 42.07 -8.88
CA PRO A 369 -5.50 43.30 -9.62
C PRO A 369 -6.76 43.22 -10.51
N ARG A 370 -7.49 44.35 -10.63
CA ARG A 370 -8.76 44.38 -11.38
C ARG A 370 -8.61 44.06 -12.87
N ASN A 371 -7.42 44.19 -13.42
CA ASN A 371 -7.07 43.87 -14.81
C ASN A 371 -6.72 42.39 -15.02
N VAL A 372 -6.81 41.53 -14.00
CA VAL A 372 -6.64 40.09 -14.15
C VAL A 372 -7.89 39.49 -14.78
N GLU A 373 -7.77 39.06 -16.03
CA GLU A 373 -8.85 38.43 -16.79
C GLU A 373 -8.81 36.90 -16.67
N TRP A 374 -9.86 36.32 -16.10
CA TRP A 374 -10.01 34.87 -15.98
C TRP A 374 -10.64 34.27 -17.23
N LYS A 375 -10.01 33.22 -17.76
CA LYS A 375 -10.50 32.45 -18.91
C LYS A 375 -10.83 31.03 -18.46
N LYS A 376 -12.06 30.58 -18.73
CA LYS A 376 -12.50 29.21 -18.40
C LYS A 376 -11.81 28.21 -19.32
N VAL A 377 -11.35 27.09 -18.76
CA VAL A 377 -10.77 26.00 -19.54
C VAL A 377 -11.88 25.07 -20.02
N THR A 378 -12.04 25.00 -21.34
CA THR A 378 -13.10 24.21 -21.99
C THR A 378 -13.11 22.75 -21.51
N GLY A 379 -14.30 22.26 -21.14
CA GLY A 379 -14.50 20.88 -20.70
C GLY A 379 -14.05 20.58 -19.27
N THR A 380 -13.62 21.58 -18.49
CA THR A 380 -13.18 21.38 -17.10
C THR A 380 -13.83 22.37 -16.14
N ASP A 381 -13.63 22.17 -14.83
CA ASP A 381 -13.99 23.12 -13.77
C ASP A 381 -12.84 24.08 -13.41
N PHE A 382 -11.81 24.15 -14.25
CA PHE A 382 -10.68 25.06 -14.08
C PHE A 382 -10.83 26.32 -14.92
N SER A 383 -10.21 27.38 -14.42
CA SER A 383 -9.96 28.65 -15.10
C SER A 383 -8.50 29.01 -14.97
N TRP A 384 -8.00 29.82 -15.89
CA TRP A 384 -6.65 30.36 -15.82
C TRP A 384 -6.65 31.88 -15.98
N ALA A 385 -5.58 32.52 -15.52
CA ALA A 385 -5.34 33.94 -15.72
C ALA A 385 -3.83 34.23 -15.81
N GLU A 386 -3.47 35.31 -16.50
CA GLU A 386 -2.14 35.90 -16.48
C GLU A 386 -2.19 37.21 -15.70
N MET A 387 -1.19 37.46 -14.85
CA MET A 387 -1.04 38.75 -14.15
C MET A 387 0.40 39.21 -14.15
N SER A 388 0.64 40.51 -14.30
CA SER A 388 1.96 41.10 -14.05
C SER A 388 2.12 41.39 -12.56
N TYR A 389 3.34 41.22 -12.05
CA TYR A 389 3.71 41.65 -10.70
C TYR A 389 4.99 42.49 -10.77
N GLN A 390 5.11 43.49 -9.90
CA GLN A 390 6.11 44.54 -10.06
C GLN A 390 7.27 44.39 -9.09
N GLN A 391 8.44 44.81 -9.54
CA GLN A 391 9.55 45.04 -8.64
C GLN A 391 9.22 46.21 -7.70
N ILE A 392 9.30 45.99 -6.38
CA ILE A 392 9.15 47.05 -5.38
C ILE A 392 10.54 47.33 -4.81
N PRO A 393 11.07 48.56 -4.91
CA PRO A 393 12.38 48.90 -4.34
C PRO A 393 12.49 48.47 -2.88
N GLY A 394 13.42 47.56 -2.57
CA GLY A 394 13.62 47.00 -1.23
C GLY A 394 12.72 45.80 -0.87
N ASN A 395 11.75 45.41 -1.70
CA ASN A 395 10.90 44.23 -1.50
C ASN A 395 10.37 43.61 -2.81
N ASN A 396 11.20 42.86 -3.55
CA ASN A 396 10.83 42.23 -4.82
C ASN A 396 9.96 40.96 -4.66
N LYS A 397 9.24 40.82 -3.53
CA LYS A 397 8.67 39.56 -3.07
C LYS A 397 7.16 39.65 -3.07
N HIS A 398 6.52 38.62 -3.63
CA HIS A 398 5.07 38.50 -3.61
C HIS A 398 4.63 37.14 -3.11
N THR A 399 3.52 37.12 -2.36
CA THR A 399 2.84 35.89 -1.94
C THR A 399 1.47 35.83 -2.59
N VAL A 400 1.18 34.76 -3.31
CA VAL A 400 -0.16 34.47 -3.80
C VAL A 400 -0.74 33.38 -2.92
N SER A 401 -1.94 33.58 -2.40
CA SER A 401 -2.57 32.65 -1.47
C SER A 401 -4.06 32.51 -1.76
N SER A 402 -4.63 31.40 -1.32
CA SER A 402 -6.07 31.13 -1.33
C SER A 402 -6.53 30.75 0.07
N SER A 403 -7.73 31.17 0.45
CA SER A 403 -8.31 30.93 1.77
C SER A 403 -8.79 29.49 2.00
N GLY A 404 -8.82 28.64 0.97
CA GLY A 404 -9.33 27.28 1.11
C GLY A 404 -9.08 26.36 -0.09
N SER A 405 -8.82 26.92 -1.27
CA SER A 405 -8.60 26.15 -2.50
C SER A 405 -7.14 26.02 -2.91
N ARG A 406 -6.79 24.92 -3.57
CA ARG A 406 -5.48 24.73 -4.19
C ARG A 406 -5.49 25.27 -5.63
N PHE A 407 -4.36 25.82 -6.08
CA PHE A 407 -4.16 26.34 -7.43
C PHE A 407 -2.72 26.04 -7.90
N ALA A 408 -2.42 26.19 -9.18
CA ALA A 408 -1.05 26.27 -9.67
C ALA A 408 -0.67 27.72 -9.93
N LEU A 409 0.60 28.02 -9.71
CA LEU A 409 1.21 29.30 -10.00
C LEU A 409 2.53 29.05 -10.71
N TYR A 410 2.79 29.78 -11.79
CA TYR A 410 4.07 29.77 -12.50
C TYR A 410 4.65 31.17 -12.53
N SER A 411 5.94 31.28 -12.25
CA SER A 411 6.71 32.52 -12.33
C SER A 411 7.42 32.59 -13.68
N ILE A 412 7.14 33.63 -14.45
CA ILE A 412 7.72 33.84 -15.78
C ILE A 412 8.28 35.26 -15.83
N GLY A 413 9.45 35.41 -16.43
CA GLY A 413 9.98 36.74 -16.76
C GLY A 413 10.53 36.76 -18.16
N VAL A 414 10.31 37.87 -18.85
CA VAL A 414 10.82 38.10 -20.19
C VAL A 414 11.55 39.43 -20.26
N SER A 415 12.67 39.47 -20.96
CA SER A 415 13.40 40.70 -21.24
C SER A 415 14.02 40.62 -22.63
N GLN A 416 14.60 41.72 -23.11
CA GLN A 416 15.25 41.71 -24.42
C GLN A 416 16.37 40.66 -24.46
N MET A 417 16.23 39.70 -25.38
CA MET A 417 17.14 38.55 -25.57
C MET A 417 17.36 37.77 -24.26
N ASN A 418 16.30 37.57 -23.46
CA ASN A 418 16.35 36.72 -22.29
C ASN A 418 14.93 36.26 -21.89
N GLY A 419 14.85 35.22 -21.07
CA GLY A 419 13.59 34.77 -20.49
C GLY A 419 13.83 33.70 -19.44
N TYR A 420 12.94 33.58 -18.47
CA TYR A 420 12.94 32.46 -17.54
C TYR A 420 11.52 32.02 -17.24
N GLY A 421 11.38 30.78 -16.81
CA GLY A 421 10.10 30.26 -16.34
C GLY A 421 10.30 29.15 -15.34
N THR A 422 9.51 29.15 -14.27
CA THR A 422 9.48 28.04 -13.33
C THR A 422 8.17 28.02 -12.55
N GLN A 423 7.96 27.00 -11.74
CA GLN A 423 6.83 26.91 -10.83
C GLN A 423 6.99 27.93 -9.69
N GLY A 424 5.88 28.46 -9.18
CA GLY A 424 5.89 29.24 -7.95
C GLY A 424 6.39 28.39 -6.78
N GLN A 425 7.04 29.03 -5.80
CA GLN A 425 7.53 28.33 -4.61
C GLN A 425 6.37 27.98 -3.67
N CYS A 426 6.01 26.71 -3.52
CA CYS A 426 4.97 26.30 -2.58
C CYS A 426 5.39 26.61 -1.12
N ILE A 427 4.59 27.40 -0.39
CA ILE A 427 4.82 27.75 1.03
C ILE A 427 3.91 26.94 1.95
N GLN A 428 2.66 26.70 1.52
CA GLN A 428 1.68 25.93 2.27
C GLN A 428 1.03 24.85 1.40
N PRO A 429 1.34 23.56 1.67
CA PRO A 429 0.52 22.45 1.23
C PRO A 429 -0.90 22.67 1.74
N GLY A 430 -1.91 22.74 0.87
CA GLY A 430 -3.27 22.96 1.36
C GLY A 430 -3.68 21.90 2.39
N SER A 431 -4.42 22.28 3.43
CA SER A 431 -4.92 21.35 4.45
C SER A 431 -5.92 20.36 3.84
N GLY A 432 -5.40 19.26 3.32
CA GLY A 432 -6.15 18.18 2.72
C GLY A 432 -5.23 16.97 2.60
N SER A 433 -5.58 15.88 3.28
CA SER A 433 -4.90 14.60 3.07
C SER A 433 -5.01 14.27 1.58
N PHE A 434 -3.88 14.03 0.93
CA PHE A 434 -3.91 13.40 -0.37
C PHE A 434 -4.57 12.03 -0.21
N SER A 435 -5.53 11.73 -1.09
CA SER A 435 -6.33 10.52 -1.05
C SER A 435 -6.17 9.79 -2.37
N CYS A 436 -6.09 8.47 -2.30
CA CYS A 436 -6.07 7.60 -3.47
C CYS A 436 -7.38 7.58 -4.25
N SER A 437 -8.41 8.31 -3.81
CA SER A 437 -9.70 8.44 -4.49
C SER A 437 -9.62 9.04 -5.89
N SER A 438 -8.53 9.75 -6.23
CA SER A 438 -8.34 10.40 -7.54
C SER A 438 -7.20 9.83 -8.38
N ILE A 439 -6.48 8.80 -7.91
CA ILE A 439 -5.39 8.15 -8.64
C ILE A 439 -5.84 6.76 -9.09
N THR A 440 -5.85 6.56 -10.40
CA THR A 440 -6.04 5.24 -11.02
C THR A 440 -4.66 4.64 -11.29
N CYS A 441 -4.35 3.52 -10.67
CA CYS A 441 -3.09 2.79 -10.89
C CYS A 441 -3.25 1.69 -11.93
N SER A 442 -2.12 1.24 -12.50
CA SER A 442 -2.13 0.12 -13.44
C SER A 442 -2.70 -1.16 -12.81
N ALA A 443 -3.08 -2.14 -13.64
CA ALA A 443 -3.57 -3.43 -13.16
C ALA A 443 -2.59 -4.15 -12.20
N ASN A 444 -1.30 -3.79 -12.22
CA ASN A 444 -0.25 -4.37 -11.39
C ASN A 444 0.23 -3.41 -10.29
N GLU A 445 -0.50 -2.33 -10.01
CA GLU A 445 -0.16 -1.32 -9.01
C GLU A 445 -1.34 -1.08 -8.06
N VAL A 446 -1.05 -0.56 -6.87
CA VAL A 446 -2.05 -0.08 -5.91
C VAL A 446 -1.66 1.34 -5.49
N CYS A 447 -2.65 2.21 -5.35
CA CYS A 447 -2.40 3.54 -4.83
C CYS A 447 -2.23 3.44 -3.32
N GLU A 448 -1.08 3.86 -2.82
CA GLU A 448 -0.78 4.00 -1.40
C GLU A 448 -0.40 5.44 -1.08
N VAL A 449 -0.75 5.91 0.11
CA VAL A 449 -0.29 7.21 0.59
C VAL A 449 1.11 7.05 1.20
N LYS A 450 2.16 7.31 0.41
CA LYS A 450 3.56 7.31 0.89
C LYS A 450 4.05 8.74 1.14
N GLY A 451 4.56 8.99 2.35
CA GLY A 451 5.08 10.31 2.73
C GLY A 451 4.05 11.44 2.64
N GLY A 452 2.75 11.13 2.75
CA GLY A 452 1.67 12.12 2.64
C GLY A 452 1.09 12.30 1.23
N PHE A 453 1.55 11.55 0.22
CA PHE A 453 1.11 11.65 -1.17
C PHE A 453 0.61 10.32 -1.75
N PRO A 454 -0.37 10.31 -2.67
CA PRO A 454 -0.87 9.09 -3.29
C PRO A 454 0.13 8.66 -4.38
N SER A 455 0.64 7.44 -4.29
CA SER A 455 1.63 6.90 -5.22
C SER A 455 1.18 5.53 -5.68
N CYS A 456 1.16 5.31 -7.00
CA CYS A 456 1.00 3.98 -7.55
C CYS A 456 2.28 3.20 -7.29
N VAL A 457 2.23 2.35 -6.30
CA VAL A 457 3.31 1.41 -6.03
C VAL A 457 2.99 0.13 -6.78
N PRO A 458 4.01 -0.61 -7.29
CA PRO A 458 3.79 -1.97 -7.72
C PRO A 458 2.97 -2.67 -6.65
N LYS A 459 1.88 -3.34 -7.04
CA LYS A 459 1.26 -4.34 -6.18
C LYS A 459 2.43 -5.13 -5.67
N ALA A 460 2.59 -5.15 -4.35
CA ALA A 460 3.60 -6.00 -3.75
C ALA A 460 3.46 -7.34 -4.49
N VAL A 461 4.52 -7.76 -5.19
CA VAL A 461 4.59 -9.15 -5.60
C VAL A 461 4.74 -9.84 -4.27
N GLU A 462 3.61 -10.08 -3.61
CA GLU A 462 3.50 -11.03 -2.53
C GLU A 462 3.85 -12.35 -3.21
N ARG A 463 5.15 -12.64 -3.28
CA ARG A 463 5.57 -14.03 -3.20
C ARG A 463 4.85 -14.53 -1.96
N LYS A 464 3.90 -15.42 -2.19
CA LYS A 464 3.05 -15.96 -1.15
C LYS A 464 3.95 -16.46 -0.02
N PRO A 465 3.55 -16.32 1.25
CA PRO A 465 4.27 -16.95 2.34
C PRO A 465 4.54 -18.42 2.02
N GLY A 466 5.77 -18.87 2.20
CA GLY A 466 6.12 -20.27 2.03
C GLY A 466 5.55 -21.06 3.19
N THR A 467 4.94 -22.22 2.94
CA THR A 467 4.47 -23.12 4.01
C THR A 467 5.05 -24.50 3.83
N CYS A 468 5.81 -24.95 4.82
CA CYS A 468 6.26 -26.33 4.95
C CYS A 468 5.50 -27.02 6.07
N TRP A 469 5.42 -28.34 6.04
CA TRP A 469 4.73 -29.09 7.08
C TRP A 469 5.29 -30.51 7.27
N ALA A 470 5.01 -31.06 8.45
CA ALA A 470 5.20 -32.44 8.82
C ALA A 470 3.86 -32.97 9.36
N THR A 471 3.33 -34.04 8.77
CA THR A 471 2.01 -34.60 9.12
C THR A 471 2.04 -36.12 9.10
N GLY A 472 1.16 -36.76 9.87
CA GLY A 472 1.05 -38.21 9.86
C GLY A 472 2.32 -38.90 10.36
N ASP A 473 2.77 -39.93 9.64
CA ASP A 473 3.57 -41.01 10.19
C ASP A 473 5.08 -41.16 9.86
N PRO A 474 5.92 -40.16 9.49
CA PRO A 474 5.70 -38.75 9.21
C PRO A 474 6.09 -38.38 7.77
N HIS A 475 5.13 -37.76 7.09
CA HIS A 475 5.25 -37.19 5.77
C HIS A 475 5.64 -35.71 5.86
N TYR A 476 6.64 -35.31 5.08
CA TYR A 476 7.14 -33.94 5.03
C TYR A 476 6.84 -33.29 3.68
N ARG A 477 6.65 -31.97 3.70
CA ARG A 477 6.66 -31.12 2.52
C ARG A 477 7.50 -29.88 2.80
N THR A 478 8.46 -29.59 1.92
CA THR A 478 9.32 -28.40 1.98
C THR A 478 8.58 -27.13 1.57
N PHE A 479 9.21 -25.97 1.76
CA PHE A 479 8.64 -24.68 1.32
C PHE A 479 8.39 -24.62 -0.19
N ASP A 480 9.27 -25.26 -0.99
CA ASP A 480 9.20 -25.28 -2.46
C ASP A 480 8.37 -26.47 -2.98
N GLY A 481 7.77 -27.24 -2.07
CA GLY A 481 6.78 -28.27 -2.38
C GLY A 481 7.31 -29.68 -2.60
N ARG A 482 8.58 -29.96 -2.30
CA ARG A 482 9.13 -31.32 -2.34
C ARG A 482 8.57 -32.19 -1.21
N HIS A 483 8.05 -33.35 -1.58
CA HIS A 483 7.53 -34.35 -0.65
C HIS A 483 8.56 -35.42 -0.33
N PHE A 484 8.61 -35.86 0.94
CA PHE A 484 9.43 -36.98 1.35
C PHE A 484 8.98 -37.57 2.69
N ASP A 485 9.31 -38.84 2.91
CA ASP A 485 8.99 -39.57 4.14
C ASP A 485 10.26 -39.81 4.96
N PHE A 486 10.20 -39.56 6.26
CA PHE A 486 11.37 -39.72 7.13
C PHE A 486 11.01 -40.17 8.54
N MET A 487 11.22 -41.45 8.83
CA MET A 487 10.77 -42.15 10.06
C MET A 487 11.66 -41.91 11.30
N GLY A 488 12.40 -40.80 11.34
CA GLY A 488 13.32 -40.48 12.43
C GLY A 488 12.59 -40.19 13.75
N THR A 489 13.16 -40.61 14.87
CA THR A 489 12.60 -40.50 16.25
C THR A 489 13.39 -39.54 17.15
N CYS A 490 14.33 -38.81 16.56
CA CYS A 490 15.15 -37.85 17.27
C CYS A 490 14.57 -36.44 17.19
N THR A 491 15.32 -35.47 17.71
CA THR A 491 15.06 -34.05 17.47
C THR A 491 15.76 -33.60 16.18
N TYR A 492 15.02 -32.99 15.28
CA TYR A 492 15.52 -32.51 13.99
C TYR A 492 15.24 -31.02 13.80
N VAL A 493 16.11 -30.35 13.05
CA VAL A 493 15.90 -28.96 12.62
C VAL A 493 14.88 -28.93 11.49
N ILE A 494 13.69 -28.40 11.76
CA ILE A 494 12.62 -28.25 10.77
C ILE A 494 12.93 -27.07 9.85
N ALA A 495 13.17 -25.90 10.43
CA ALA A 495 13.57 -24.70 9.70
C ALA A 495 14.30 -23.74 10.64
N LYS A 496 15.32 -23.05 10.13
CA LYS A 496 15.96 -21.91 10.81
C LYS A 496 16.47 -20.88 9.79
N ASN A 497 16.70 -19.66 10.25
CA ASN A 497 17.39 -18.66 9.42
C ASN A 497 18.87 -19.01 9.30
N CYS A 498 19.38 -19.06 8.07
CA CYS A 498 20.76 -19.40 7.73
C CYS A 498 21.41 -18.33 6.84
N GLY A 499 20.71 -17.23 6.56
CA GLY A 499 21.23 -16.06 5.85
C GLY A 499 22.39 -15.44 6.65
N LYS A 500 23.54 -15.26 6.01
CA LYS A 500 24.66 -14.50 6.60
C LYS A 500 24.48 -13.02 6.29
N ASP A 501 24.68 -12.17 7.30
CA ASP A 501 24.66 -10.70 7.16
C ASP A 501 23.35 -10.11 6.62
N ASP A 502 22.19 -10.68 6.99
CA ASP A 502 20.88 -10.06 6.73
C ASP A 502 20.27 -9.42 7.98
N HIS A 503 19.51 -8.34 7.78
CA HIS A 503 18.82 -7.63 8.85
C HIS A 503 17.56 -8.37 9.35
N LEU A 504 17.38 -9.65 9.02
CA LEU A 504 16.19 -10.42 9.39
C LEU A 504 16.36 -11.07 10.78
N PRO A 505 15.28 -11.16 11.56
CA PRO A 505 15.34 -11.86 12.86
C PRO A 505 15.75 -13.34 12.76
N ASP A 506 16.62 -13.77 13.66
CA ASP A 506 16.95 -15.18 13.82
C ASP A 506 15.78 -15.98 14.43
N PHE A 507 15.59 -17.19 13.94
CA PHE A 507 14.67 -18.18 14.50
C PHE A 507 15.17 -19.61 14.26
N GLU A 508 14.75 -20.55 15.10
CA GLU A 508 14.95 -21.99 14.90
C GLU A 508 13.72 -22.77 15.37
N VAL A 509 13.18 -23.61 14.49
CA VAL A 509 12.07 -24.54 14.76
C VAL A 509 12.60 -25.96 14.75
N LEU A 510 12.40 -26.68 15.85
CA LEU A 510 12.77 -28.08 16.02
C LEU A 510 11.52 -28.93 16.24
N ALA A 511 11.55 -30.16 15.75
CA ALA A 511 10.55 -31.17 16.08
C ALA A 511 11.23 -32.43 16.61
N GLN A 512 10.67 -32.98 17.68
CA GLN A 512 10.99 -34.31 18.17
C GLN A 512 9.86 -35.25 17.82
N ASN A 513 10.20 -36.34 17.14
CA ASN A 513 9.26 -37.38 16.78
C ASN A 513 9.31 -38.54 17.79
N GLU A 514 8.21 -39.27 17.93
CA GLU A 514 8.12 -40.45 18.80
C GLU A 514 7.38 -41.60 18.11
N ASN A 515 7.67 -42.84 18.54
CA ASN A 515 6.86 -44.00 18.20
C ASN A 515 5.64 -44.11 19.12
N ARG A 516 4.49 -44.54 18.59
CA ARG A 516 3.25 -44.71 19.35
C ARG A 516 2.72 -46.13 19.22
N GLY A 517 3.28 -47.04 20.02
CA GLY A 517 2.97 -48.48 19.98
C GLY A 517 3.70 -49.25 18.88
N SER A 518 3.80 -48.70 17.66
CA SER A 518 4.58 -49.29 16.55
C SER A 518 5.96 -48.62 16.42
N LEU A 519 7.01 -49.42 16.28
CA LEU A 519 8.39 -48.96 16.01
C LEU A 519 8.66 -48.69 14.51
N ARG A 520 7.64 -48.87 13.65
CA ARG A 520 7.77 -48.72 12.20
C ARG A 520 7.41 -47.31 11.70
N VAL A 521 6.69 -46.54 12.51
CA VAL A 521 6.16 -45.22 12.18
C VAL A 521 6.41 -44.23 13.32
N SER A 522 6.54 -42.95 13.00
CA SER A 522 6.85 -41.91 13.99
C SER A 522 6.02 -40.66 13.79
N TYR A 523 5.70 -39.95 14.88
CA TYR A 523 4.83 -38.78 14.85
C TYR A 523 5.46 -37.62 15.61
N VAL A 524 5.19 -36.38 15.19
CA VAL A 524 5.62 -35.17 15.92
C VAL A 524 5.00 -35.19 17.33
N ALA A 525 5.86 -35.10 18.35
CA ALA A 525 5.49 -35.18 19.76
C ALA A 525 5.82 -33.89 20.53
N VAL A 526 6.93 -33.26 20.17
CA VAL A 526 7.39 -32.01 20.78
C VAL A 526 7.82 -31.03 19.69
N VAL A 527 7.38 -29.79 19.80
CA VAL A 527 7.81 -28.68 18.93
C VAL A 527 8.53 -27.66 19.78
N ILE A 528 9.75 -27.27 19.37
CA ILE A 528 10.56 -26.28 20.09
C ILE A 528 10.80 -25.11 19.14
N VAL A 529 10.41 -23.89 19.54
CA VAL A 529 10.64 -22.66 18.78
C VAL A 529 11.56 -21.76 19.58
N LYS A 530 12.72 -21.45 19.02
CA LYS A 530 13.67 -20.48 19.56
C LYS A 530 13.55 -19.20 18.75
N VAL A 531 13.14 -18.11 19.40
CA VAL A 531 12.95 -16.81 18.74
C VAL A 531 13.05 -15.69 19.78
N TYR A 532 13.64 -14.55 19.42
CA TYR A 532 13.79 -13.40 20.32
C TYR A 532 14.45 -13.69 21.67
N GLY A 533 15.37 -14.66 21.69
CA GLY A 533 16.06 -15.12 22.89
C GLY A 533 15.16 -15.86 23.90
N VAL A 534 14.02 -16.39 23.46
CA VAL A 534 13.08 -17.19 24.25
C VAL A 534 12.97 -18.59 23.65
N ILE A 535 12.87 -19.61 24.50
CA ILE A 535 12.63 -21.00 24.08
C ILE A 535 11.20 -21.40 24.43
N ILE A 536 10.38 -21.61 23.40
CA ILE A 536 9.00 -22.09 23.53
C ILE A 536 8.99 -23.58 23.23
N THR A 537 8.51 -24.40 24.16
CA THR A 537 8.36 -25.85 23.98
C THR A 537 6.88 -26.24 24.10
N VAL A 538 6.38 -26.89 23.07
CA VAL A 538 5.01 -27.39 22.97
C VAL A 538 5.05 -28.91 23.04
N VAL A 539 4.47 -29.50 24.08
CA VAL A 539 4.46 -30.94 24.30
C VAL A 539 3.05 -31.48 24.12
N ARG A 540 2.91 -32.53 23.30
CA ARG A 540 1.64 -33.21 22.99
C ARG A 540 0.69 -33.40 24.18
N SER A 541 1.20 -33.84 25.33
CA SER A 541 0.38 -34.16 26.51
C SER A 541 -0.10 -32.92 27.30
N GLU A 542 0.23 -31.71 26.85
CA GLU A 542 -0.01 -30.46 27.57
C GLU A 542 -0.97 -29.52 26.83
N THR A 543 -1.95 -30.06 26.11
CA THR A 543 -2.93 -29.28 25.32
C THR A 543 -3.43 -28.03 26.04
N GLY A 544 -3.28 -26.87 25.38
CA GLY A 544 -3.66 -25.56 25.91
C GLY A 544 -2.60 -24.87 26.78
N ARG A 545 -1.45 -25.52 27.03
CA ARG A 545 -0.34 -24.98 27.83
C ARG A 545 1.00 -25.18 27.13
N VAL A 546 1.84 -24.17 27.16
CA VAL A 546 3.19 -24.19 26.56
C VAL A 546 4.25 -23.94 27.62
N ARG A 547 5.46 -24.46 27.41
CA ARG A 547 6.61 -24.15 28.27
C ARG A 547 7.41 -23.01 27.66
N ILE A 548 7.70 -21.98 28.46
CA ILE A 548 8.54 -20.84 28.09
C ILE A 548 9.73 -20.86 29.04
N ASP A 549 10.93 -21.06 28.50
CA ASP A 549 12.17 -21.21 29.26
C ASP A 549 11.99 -22.21 30.44
N ASN A 550 11.41 -23.37 30.12
CA ASN A 550 11.03 -24.47 31.04
C ASN A 550 9.91 -24.19 32.06
N SER A 551 9.33 -22.98 32.10
CA SER A 551 8.18 -22.67 32.94
C SER A 551 6.87 -22.95 32.20
N LEU A 552 5.86 -23.55 32.84
CA LEU A 552 4.59 -23.89 32.19
C LEU A 552 3.59 -22.71 32.24
N TRP A 553 3.01 -22.35 31.09
CA TRP A 553 2.08 -21.24 30.92
C TRP A 553 0.81 -21.67 30.20
N SER A 554 -0.34 -21.08 30.56
CA SER A 554 -1.61 -21.28 29.85
C SER A 554 -1.78 -20.25 28.73
N LEU A 555 -2.29 -20.67 27.58
CA LEU A 555 -2.63 -19.78 26.46
C LEU A 555 -3.88 -18.92 26.78
N PRO A 556 -4.01 -17.69 26.22
CA PRO A 556 -3.09 -17.01 25.31
C PRO A 556 -1.94 -16.28 26.03
N ILE A 557 -0.81 -16.08 25.33
CA ILE A 557 0.39 -15.44 25.87
C ILE A 557 0.94 -14.43 24.85
N THR A 558 1.31 -13.25 25.31
CA THR A 558 1.95 -12.21 24.50
C THR A 558 3.22 -11.71 25.17
N LEU A 559 4.34 -11.68 24.43
CA LEU A 559 5.66 -11.30 24.92
C LEU A 559 6.31 -10.25 24.02
N LYS A 560 7.43 -9.67 24.51
CA LYS A 560 8.32 -8.77 23.75
C LYS A 560 7.61 -7.55 23.14
N LYS A 561 6.74 -6.88 23.90
CA LYS A 561 5.93 -5.72 23.45
C LYS A 561 5.09 -6.08 22.21
N ASP A 562 4.29 -7.13 22.31
CA ASP A 562 3.37 -7.62 21.28
C ASP A 562 4.00 -8.21 20.01
N LYS A 563 5.32 -8.42 20.01
CA LYS A 563 6.05 -9.01 18.88
C LYS A 563 5.98 -10.52 18.78
N LEU A 564 5.61 -11.19 19.87
CA LEU A 564 5.55 -12.65 19.94
C LEU A 564 4.25 -13.05 20.64
N THR A 565 3.38 -13.74 19.92
CA THR A 565 2.04 -14.09 20.38
C THR A 565 1.83 -15.60 20.24
N MET A 566 1.27 -16.21 21.28
CA MET A 566 0.95 -17.63 21.31
C MET A 566 -0.52 -17.77 21.69
N ILE A 567 -1.33 -18.35 20.81
CA ILE A 567 -2.76 -18.54 21.05
C ILE A 567 -3.20 -19.97 20.72
N GLN A 568 -4.32 -20.37 21.32
CA GLN A 568 -5.07 -21.53 20.87
C GLN A 568 -6.00 -21.08 19.73
N SER A 569 -5.93 -21.73 18.57
CA SER A 569 -6.82 -21.46 17.43
C SER A 569 -7.31 -22.79 16.87
N GLY A 570 -8.60 -23.08 17.09
CA GLY A 570 -9.14 -24.42 16.86
C GLY A 570 -8.44 -25.46 17.73
N ARG A 571 -7.98 -26.55 17.12
CA ARG A 571 -7.24 -27.63 17.81
C ARG A 571 -5.75 -27.31 18.00
N SER A 572 -5.25 -26.29 17.31
CA SER A 572 -3.81 -26.03 17.21
C SER A 572 -3.37 -24.91 18.14
N VAL A 573 -2.16 -25.03 18.67
CA VAL A 573 -1.43 -23.84 19.13
C VAL A 573 -0.86 -23.12 17.93
N VAL A 574 -0.89 -21.79 17.97
CA VAL A 574 -0.36 -20.90 16.94
C VAL A 574 0.63 -19.94 17.59
N ILE A 575 1.89 -20.02 17.18
CA ILE A 575 2.97 -19.14 17.60
C ILE A 575 3.27 -18.19 16.45
N GLU A 576 3.11 -16.89 16.68
CA GLU A 576 3.24 -15.84 15.67
C GLU A 576 4.23 -14.76 16.09
N THR A 577 4.91 -14.22 15.08
CA THR A 577 5.90 -13.16 15.23
C THR A 577 5.56 -11.96 14.34
N ASP A 578 6.03 -10.78 14.70
CA ASP A 578 5.90 -9.55 13.91
C ASP A 578 6.65 -9.58 12.56
N PHE A 579 7.61 -10.50 12.37
CA PHE A 579 8.32 -10.68 11.09
C PHE A 579 7.71 -11.76 10.17
N GLY A 580 6.57 -12.34 10.56
CA GLY A 580 5.81 -13.26 9.69
C GLY A 580 6.27 -14.73 9.74
N LEU A 581 6.94 -15.17 10.81
CA LEU A 581 7.01 -16.59 11.17
C LEU A 581 5.73 -16.99 11.92
N THR A 582 5.07 -18.05 11.44
CA THR A 582 3.92 -18.69 12.08
C THR A 582 4.18 -20.19 12.22
N VAL A 583 4.19 -20.70 13.46
CA VAL A 583 4.30 -22.13 13.76
C VAL A 583 2.96 -22.63 14.30
N ARG A 584 2.40 -23.67 13.68
CA ARG A 584 1.10 -24.25 14.02
C ARG A 584 1.28 -25.72 14.35
N TYR A 585 0.84 -26.15 15.53
CA TYR A 585 0.91 -27.56 15.94
C TYR A 585 -0.38 -28.00 16.61
N ASP A 586 -0.93 -29.14 16.17
CA ASP A 586 -2.23 -29.66 16.62
C ASP A 586 -2.17 -30.49 17.93
N TRP A 587 -1.01 -30.52 18.59
CA TRP A 587 -0.70 -31.34 19.77
C TRP A 587 -0.65 -32.85 19.51
N GLU A 588 -0.82 -33.31 18.27
CA GLU A 588 -0.97 -34.73 17.95
C GLU A 588 0.01 -35.18 16.87
N HIS A 589 -0.04 -34.62 15.67
CA HIS A 589 0.71 -35.13 14.51
C HIS A 589 0.95 -34.10 13.40
N ASN A 590 0.26 -32.96 13.40
CA ASN A 590 0.30 -31.98 12.32
C ASN A 590 1.07 -30.73 12.75
N LEU A 591 2.25 -30.52 12.16
CA LEU A 591 3.08 -29.33 12.33
C LEU A 591 3.15 -28.56 11.00
N GLY A 592 2.75 -27.29 11.01
CA GLY A 592 2.93 -26.36 9.90
C GLY A 592 3.85 -25.20 10.29
N VAL A 593 4.75 -24.81 9.39
CA VAL A 593 5.58 -23.63 9.52
C VAL A 593 5.36 -22.76 8.29
N THR A 594 4.89 -21.54 8.50
CA THR A 594 4.70 -20.54 7.46
C THR A 594 5.67 -19.38 7.68
N LEU A 595 6.28 -18.90 6.60
CA LEU A 595 7.29 -17.85 6.65
C LEU A 595 7.08 -16.81 5.55
N SER A 596 7.34 -15.54 5.89
CA SER A 596 7.37 -14.44 4.92
C SER A 596 8.36 -14.72 3.79
N SER A 597 8.00 -14.33 2.56
CA SER A 597 8.87 -14.45 1.38
C SER A 597 10.17 -13.63 1.47
N SER A 598 10.29 -12.74 2.45
CA SER A 598 11.57 -12.07 2.79
C SER A 598 12.70 -13.04 3.15
N TYR A 599 12.37 -14.25 3.60
CA TYR A 599 13.29 -15.34 3.93
C TYR A 599 13.61 -16.27 2.76
N ALA A 600 13.12 -15.99 1.55
CA ALA A 600 13.40 -16.83 0.39
C ALA A 600 14.91 -16.96 0.13
N GLY A 601 15.38 -18.20 -0.05
CA GLY A 601 16.78 -18.56 -0.25
C GLY A 601 17.66 -18.41 1.00
N LYS A 602 17.09 -18.13 2.17
CA LYS A 602 17.83 -17.87 3.43
C LYS A 602 17.55 -18.89 4.50
N THR A 603 16.60 -19.80 4.28
CA THR A 603 16.27 -20.84 5.25
C THR A 603 17.17 -22.06 5.08
N CYS A 604 17.31 -22.85 6.13
CA CYS A 604 17.83 -24.21 6.02
C CYS A 604 17.21 -25.13 7.09
N GLY A 605 17.17 -26.43 6.83
CA GLY A 605 16.50 -27.44 7.65
C GLY A 605 15.76 -28.47 6.80
N LEU A 606 14.94 -29.32 7.44
CA LEU A 606 14.09 -30.28 6.73
C LEU A 606 13.02 -29.65 5.83
N CYS A 607 12.73 -28.37 6.02
CA CYS A 607 11.83 -27.61 5.16
C CYS A 607 12.49 -27.03 3.88
N GLY A 608 13.77 -27.33 3.63
CA GLY A 608 14.48 -26.87 2.44
C GLY A 608 15.07 -25.47 2.59
N ASN A 609 15.40 -24.83 1.47
CA ASN A 609 16.04 -23.51 1.43
C ASN A 609 15.10 -22.36 1.00
N PHE A 610 13.89 -22.69 0.55
CA PHE A 610 12.82 -21.75 0.16
C PHE A 610 13.23 -20.84 -1.01
N ASN A 611 13.79 -21.41 -2.07
CA ASN A 611 14.27 -20.67 -3.24
C ASN A 611 13.43 -20.89 -4.51
N ASP A 612 12.23 -21.48 -4.37
CA ASP A 612 11.33 -21.91 -5.44
C ASP A 612 11.88 -23.08 -6.31
N ASN A 613 12.88 -23.82 -5.84
CA ASN A 613 13.45 -24.99 -6.54
C ASN A 613 13.42 -26.28 -5.68
N PRO A 614 12.38 -27.12 -5.82
CA PRO A 614 12.28 -28.34 -5.02
C PRO A 614 13.43 -29.33 -5.24
N ASN A 615 14.17 -29.24 -6.35
CA ASN A 615 15.21 -30.22 -6.66
C ASN A 615 16.46 -30.10 -5.76
N ASP A 616 16.70 -28.93 -5.15
CA ASP A 616 17.84 -28.70 -4.27
C ASP A 616 17.49 -28.68 -2.77
N ASP A 617 16.23 -28.95 -2.42
CA ASP A 617 15.77 -28.93 -1.03
C ASP A 617 16.47 -29.95 -0.12
N PHE A 618 17.06 -31.02 -0.68
CA PHE A 618 17.82 -32.03 0.08
C PHE A 618 19.25 -31.56 0.41
N THR A 619 19.44 -30.25 0.59
CA THR A 619 20.69 -29.64 1.01
C THR A 619 20.98 -29.96 2.47
N THR A 620 22.09 -30.64 2.74
CA THR A 620 22.58 -30.94 4.09
C THR A 620 23.19 -29.70 4.76
N PRO A 621 23.46 -29.71 6.08
CA PRO A 621 24.15 -28.59 6.75
C PRO A 621 25.53 -28.24 6.16
N SER A 622 26.19 -29.17 5.46
CA SER A 622 27.45 -28.91 4.75
C SER A 622 27.29 -28.23 3.39
N GLY A 623 26.06 -28.01 2.92
CA GLY A 623 25.77 -27.40 1.61
C GLY A 623 25.74 -28.40 0.44
N THR A 624 25.81 -29.70 0.71
CA THR A 624 25.78 -30.76 -0.32
C THR A 624 24.40 -31.41 -0.42
N GLN A 625 24.05 -31.93 -1.60
CA GLN A 625 22.80 -32.67 -1.80
C GLN A 625 22.89 -34.09 -1.24
N ALA A 626 21.91 -34.48 -0.43
CA ALA A 626 21.77 -35.85 0.06
C ALA A 626 21.18 -36.78 -1.02
N GLY A 627 21.64 -38.04 -1.05
CA GLY A 627 21.18 -39.03 -2.02
C GLY A 627 19.79 -39.62 -1.76
N GLY A 628 19.10 -39.21 -0.69
CA GLY A 628 17.77 -39.71 -0.35
C GLY A 628 17.24 -39.15 0.97
N ALA A 629 15.95 -39.39 1.24
CA ALA A 629 15.22 -38.80 2.37
C ALA A 629 15.83 -39.17 3.74
N VAL A 630 16.27 -40.42 3.94
CA VAL A 630 16.90 -40.87 5.19
C VAL A 630 18.23 -40.17 5.43
N ALA A 631 19.09 -40.08 4.40
CA ALA A 631 20.38 -39.39 4.50
C ALA A 631 20.19 -37.89 4.75
N PHE A 632 19.22 -37.28 4.07
CA PHE A 632 18.83 -35.89 4.28
C PHE A 632 18.33 -35.66 5.72
N GLY A 633 17.36 -36.44 6.17
CA GLY A 633 16.77 -36.38 7.50
C GLY A 633 17.80 -36.51 8.62
N SER A 634 18.66 -37.52 8.51
CA SER A 634 19.74 -37.80 9.46
C SER A 634 20.75 -36.65 9.57
N SER A 635 21.00 -35.93 8.48
CA SER A 635 21.96 -34.82 8.47
C SER A 635 21.51 -33.62 9.30
N TRP A 636 20.19 -33.45 9.52
CA TRP A 636 19.60 -32.34 10.28
C TRP A 636 19.29 -32.70 11.74
N LYS A 637 19.85 -33.81 12.24
CA LYS A 637 19.71 -34.28 13.61
C LYS A 637 20.40 -33.35 14.61
N VAL A 638 19.69 -33.00 15.69
CA VAL A 638 20.25 -32.22 16.80
C VAL A 638 20.88 -33.19 17.83
N PRO A 639 22.18 -33.05 18.17
CA PRO A 639 22.80 -33.88 19.18
C PRO A 639 22.22 -33.62 20.58
N VAL A 640 21.59 -34.64 21.19
CA VAL A 640 21.09 -34.60 22.57
C VAL A 640 21.85 -35.63 23.41
N LYS A 641 22.52 -35.16 24.47
CA LYS A 641 23.35 -36.00 25.33
C LYS A 641 22.51 -37.08 26.02
N GLY A 642 22.84 -38.35 25.80
CA GLY A 642 22.15 -39.49 26.42
C GLY A 642 20.84 -39.93 25.74
N ALA A 643 20.43 -39.28 24.63
CA ALA A 643 19.26 -39.70 23.88
C ALA A 643 19.56 -40.96 23.05
N VAL A 644 18.72 -42.00 23.21
CA VAL A 644 18.72 -43.19 22.35
C VAL A 644 17.55 -43.07 21.39
N CYS A 645 17.83 -42.80 20.12
CA CYS A 645 16.83 -42.64 19.06
C CYS A 645 17.43 -43.05 17.70
N ARG A 646 16.59 -43.28 16.69
CA ARG A 646 16.97 -43.79 15.36
C ARG A 646 16.53 -42.83 14.25
N ASP A 647 17.24 -42.85 13.13
CA ASP A 647 16.89 -42.08 11.92
C ASP A 647 16.13 -42.93 10.89
N ASP A 648 15.94 -44.22 11.18
CA ASP A 648 15.26 -45.18 10.33
C ASP A 648 14.27 -46.06 11.13
N CYS A 649 13.48 -46.80 10.36
CA CYS A 649 12.47 -47.77 10.79
C CYS A 649 13.10 -49.14 11.12
N VAL A 650 12.69 -49.77 12.22
CA VAL A 650 13.25 -51.06 12.66
C VAL A 650 12.81 -52.20 11.72
N GLY A 651 13.78 -52.86 11.08
CA GLY A 651 13.52 -54.00 10.18
C GLY A 651 13.21 -53.63 8.73
N GLY A 652 13.47 -52.37 8.34
CA GLY A 652 13.09 -51.83 7.05
C GLY A 652 11.72 -51.16 7.08
N CYS A 653 11.51 -50.19 6.19
CA CYS A 653 10.26 -49.43 6.17
C CYS A 653 9.24 -50.27 5.41
N GLU A 654 8.26 -50.77 6.15
CA GLU A 654 7.21 -51.61 5.62
C GLU A 654 6.43 -50.82 4.55
N ARG A 655 6.22 -51.45 3.41
CA ARG A 655 5.47 -50.87 2.30
C ARG A 655 4.07 -51.46 2.32
N CYS A 656 3.07 -50.59 2.25
CA CYS A 656 1.72 -51.04 2.02
C CYS A 656 1.63 -51.73 0.65
N GLU A 657 0.96 -52.88 0.60
CA GLU A 657 0.72 -53.58 -0.66
C GLU A 657 -0.20 -52.74 -1.57
N ASN A 658 0.09 -52.70 -2.88
CA ASN A 658 -0.68 -51.90 -3.83
C ASN A 658 -2.19 -52.27 -3.87
N SER A 659 -2.52 -53.53 -3.57
CA SER A 659 -3.90 -54.03 -3.45
C SER A 659 -4.65 -53.34 -2.31
N LEU A 660 -4.02 -53.20 -1.14
CA LEU A 660 -4.56 -52.48 0.02
C LEU A 660 -4.63 -50.96 -0.23
N MET A 661 -3.61 -50.37 -0.85
CA MET A 661 -3.63 -48.95 -1.24
C MET A 661 -4.82 -48.61 -2.14
N THR A 662 -5.22 -49.53 -3.02
CA THR A 662 -6.38 -49.36 -3.91
C THR A 662 -7.69 -49.36 -3.11
N ILE A 663 -7.83 -50.25 -2.12
CA ILE A 663 -9.01 -50.31 -1.24
C ILE A 663 -9.17 -49.00 -0.46
N TRP A 664 -8.07 -48.49 0.14
CA TRP A 664 -8.11 -47.26 0.93
C TRP A 664 -8.28 -46.00 0.08
N GLY A 665 -8.04 -46.08 -1.23
CA GLY A 665 -8.31 -45.00 -2.18
C GLY A 665 -9.79 -44.76 -2.50
N GLY A 666 -10.70 -45.62 -2.06
CA GLY A 666 -12.14 -45.45 -2.33
C GLY A 666 -12.78 -44.26 -1.59
N ASP A 667 -13.92 -43.78 -2.11
CA ASP A 667 -14.64 -42.58 -1.61
C ASP A 667 -15.13 -42.67 -0.16
N MET A 668 -15.28 -43.89 0.38
CA MET A 668 -15.62 -44.10 1.78
C MET A 668 -14.44 -43.94 2.75
N PHE A 669 -13.22 -43.83 2.20
CA PHE A 669 -11.95 -43.67 2.90
C PHE A 669 -11.22 -42.44 2.37
N CYS A 670 -10.01 -42.59 1.83
CA CYS A 670 -9.15 -41.48 1.44
C CYS A 670 -9.62 -40.80 0.15
N GLY A 671 -10.36 -41.49 -0.72
CA GLY A 671 -10.94 -40.92 -1.95
C GLY A 671 -11.91 -39.76 -1.69
N LEU A 672 -12.45 -39.65 -0.46
CA LEU A 672 -13.25 -38.51 -0.04
C LEU A 672 -12.52 -37.17 -0.20
N ILE A 673 -11.19 -37.17 -0.09
CA ILE A 673 -10.33 -35.99 -0.27
C ILE A 673 -10.46 -35.45 -1.69
N THR A 674 -10.50 -36.33 -2.69
CA THR A 674 -10.50 -36.00 -4.12
C THR A 674 -11.89 -35.99 -4.77
N LEU A 675 -12.95 -36.29 -4.02
CA LEU A 675 -14.30 -36.38 -4.56
C LEU A 675 -14.78 -35.02 -5.11
N ILE A 676 -15.06 -34.95 -6.42
CA ILE A 676 -15.42 -33.70 -7.11
C ILE A 676 -16.92 -33.41 -6.99
N ILE A 677 -17.77 -34.38 -7.34
CA ILE A 677 -19.23 -34.21 -7.33
C ILE A 677 -19.74 -34.43 -5.90
N ASN A 678 -20.37 -33.41 -5.31
CA ASN A 678 -20.89 -33.43 -3.94
C ASN A 678 -19.83 -33.78 -2.86
N GLY A 679 -18.53 -33.68 -3.19
CA GLY A 679 -17.47 -33.94 -2.23
C GLY A 679 -17.27 -32.76 -1.27
N PRO A 680 -16.95 -33.03 0.02
CA PRO A 680 -16.90 -31.99 1.03
C PRO A 680 -15.75 -31.00 0.85
N PHE A 681 -14.71 -31.39 0.10
CA PHE A 681 -13.51 -30.59 -0.15
C PHE A 681 -13.41 -30.05 -1.59
N SER A 682 -14.43 -30.24 -2.43
CA SER A 682 -14.38 -29.89 -3.86
C SER A 682 -13.96 -28.44 -4.16
N LYS A 683 -14.35 -27.49 -3.29
CA LYS A 683 -13.94 -26.07 -3.39
C LYS A 683 -12.46 -25.82 -3.07
N CYS A 684 -11.81 -26.73 -2.37
CA CYS A 684 -10.43 -26.61 -1.92
C CYS A 684 -9.41 -27.05 -2.97
N HIS A 685 -9.78 -27.96 -3.87
CA HIS A 685 -8.89 -28.55 -4.87
C HIS A 685 -8.21 -27.52 -5.79
N ALA A 686 -8.88 -26.39 -6.04
CA ALA A 686 -8.34 -25.31 -6.86
C ALA A 686 -7.20 -24.52 -6.18
N VAL A 687 -7.04 -24.66 -4.86
CA VAL A 687 -6.08 -23.88 -4.06
C VAL A 687 -5.07 -24.78 -3.36
N ILE A 688 -5.50 -25.92 -2.84
CA ILE A 688 -4.65 -26.92 -2.19
C ILE A 688 -4.76 -28.23 -2.95
N ASP A 689 -3.65 -28.65 -3.57
CA ASP A 689 -3.55 -29.93 -4.27
C ASP A 689 -3.87 -31.10 -3.31
N PRO A 690 -4.94 -31.88 -3.57
CA PRO A 690 -5.32 -33.00 -2.70
C PRO A 690 -4.38 -34.20 -2.82
N GLN A 691 -3.55 -34.30 -3.85
CA GLN A 691 -2.87 -35.56 -4.19
C GLN A 691 -1.93 -36.06 -3.09
N ALA A 692 -1.14 -35.18 -2.49
CA ALA A 692 -0.25 -35.56 -1.39
C ALA A 692 -1.03 -36.04 -0.16
N TYR A 693 -2.15 -35.38 0.17
CA TYR A 693 -3.00 -35.78 1.30
C TYR A 693 -3.69 -37.12 1.04
N LEU A 694 -4.08 -37.41 -0.21
CA LEU A 694 -4.64 -38.69 -0.62
C LEU A 694 -3.62 -39.83 -0.45
N GLU A 695 -2.41 -39.67 -0.97
CA GLU A 695 -1.39 -40.71 -0.89
C GLU A 695 -0.94 -40.97 0.56
N ASN A 696 -0.74 -39.89 1.34
CA ASN A 696 -0.45 -40.00 2.76
C ASN A 696 -1.58 -40.71 3.51
N CYS A 697 -2.85 -40.37 3.24
CA CYS A 697 -4.00 -41.02 3.85
C CYS A 697 -4.02 -42.53 3.57
N LYS A 698 -3.80 -42.93 2.31
CA LYS A 698 -3.79 -44.34 1.92
C LYS A 698 -2.71 -45.12 2.67
N TYR A 699 -1.53 -44.50 2.80
CA TYR A 699 -0.40 -45.07 3.53
C TYR A 699 -0.69 -45.18 5.04
N ASP A 700 -1.07 -44.07 5.69
CA ASP A 700 -1.40 -43.98 7.11
C ASP A 700 -2.48 -45.01 7.51
N VAL A 701 -3.57 -45.10 6.73
CA VAL A 701 -4.66 -46.04 6.99
C VAL A 701 -4.18 -47.48 6.83
N CYS A 702 -3.31 -47.75 5.85
CA CYS A 702 -2.76 -49.08 5.64
C CYS A 702 -1.81 -49.51 6.77
N MET A 703 -0.85 -48.65 7.12
CA MET A 703 0.09 -48.87 8.23
C MET A 703 -0.64 -48.98 9.56
N GLY A 704 -1.77 -48.30 9.68
CA GLY A 704 -2.71 -48.40 10.78
C GLY A 704 -3.61 -49.62 10.80
N GLY A 705 -3.46 -50.58 9.87
CA GLY A 705 -4.29 -51.77 9.78
C GLY A 705 -5.77 -51.49 9.45
N GLY A 706 -6.06 -50.41 8.75
CA GLY A 706 -7.41 -49.99 8.38
C GLY A 706 -8.16 -49.22 9.48
N LEU A 707 -7.49 -48.85 10.58
CA LEU A 707 -8.14 -48.16 11.69
C LEU A 707 -8.60 -46.75 11.29
N ARG A 708 -9.90 -46.48 11.51
CA ARG A 708 -10.56 -45.25 11.05
C ARG A 708 -10.00 -43.95 11.63
N HIS A 709 -9.32 -44.01 12.77
CA HIS A 709 -8.74 -42.81 13.37
C HIS A 709 -7.60 -42.21 12.54
N PHE A 710 -6.87 -43.02 11.75
CA PHE A 710 -5.87 -42.53 10.80
C PHE A 710 -6.53 -41.75 9.66
N LEU A 711 -7.61 -42.28 9.07
CA LEU A 711 -8.43 -41.56 8.10
C LEU A 711 -8.90 -40.21 8.66
N CYS A 712 -9.48 -40.19 9.86
CA CYS A 712 -10.02 -38.96 10.44
C CYS A 712 -8.95 -37.90 10.67
N ARG A 713 -7.72 -38.29 11.01
CA ARG A 713 -6.58 -37.39 11.20
C ARG A 713 -6.13 -36.74 9.90
N THR A 714 -5.97 -37.51 8.83
CA THR A 714 -5.59 -36.96 7.53
C THR A 714 -6.67 -36.03 6.96
N LEU A 715 -7.95 -36.39 7.15
CA LEU A 715 -9.07 -35.51 6.78
C LEU A 715 -9.11 -34.22 7.62
N GLU A 716 -8.75 -34.29 8.91
CA GLU A 716 -8.59 -33.10 9.77
C GLU A 716 -7.49 -32.17 9.25
N ALA A 717 -6.32 -32.71 8.90
CA ALA A 717 -5.21 -31.94 8.37
C ALA A 717 -5.57 -31.24 7.04
N TYR A 718 -6.24 -31.94 6.12
CA TYR A 718 -6.68 -31.33 4.85
C TYR A 718 -7.77 -30.28 5.08
N THR A 719 -8.71 -30.52 6.00
CA THR A 719 -9.72 -29.53 6.41
C THR A 719 -9.06 -28.26 6.94
N GLU A 720 -8.08 -28.39 7.85
CA GLU A 720 -7.36 -27.25 8.43
C GLU A 720 -6.63 -26.46 7.33
N ALA A 721 -5.94 -27.14 6.40
CA ALA A 721 -5.27 -26.49 5.27
C ALA A 721 -6.26 -25.68 4.40
N CYS A 722 -7.42 -26.25 4.08
CA CYS A 722 -8.47 -25.57 3.33
C CYS A 722 -9.02 -24.34 4.05
N GLN A 723 -9.26 -24.45 5.36
CA GLN A 723 -9.82 -23.36 6.17
C GLN A 723 -8.83 -22.23 6.40
N ILE A 724 -7.54 -22.56 6.59
CA ILE A 724 -6.46 -21.56 6.63
C ILE A 724 -6.39 -20.80 5.30
N ALA A 725 -6.61 -21.48 4.17
CA ALA A 725 -6.72 -20.86 2.85
C ALA A 725 -8.02 -20.06 2.64
N GLY A 726 -8.87 -19.94 3.67
CA GLY A 726 -10.14 -19.19 3.62
C GLY A 726 -11.29 -19.94 2.94
N ILE A 727 -11.15 -21.24 2.69
CA ILE A 727 -12.12 -22.03 1.95
C ILE A 727 -13.08 -22.72 2.90
N GLN A 728 -14.37 -22.49 2.68
CA GLN A 728 -15.43 -23.15 3.42
C GLN A 728 -15.58 -24.61 2.96
N VAL A 729 -15.27 -25.53 3.86
CA VAL A 729 -15.42 -26.99 3.69
C VAL A 729 -16.85 -27.39 4.09
N GLN A 730 -17.42 -28.43 3.47
CA GLN A 730 -18.71 -28.99 3.90
C GLN A 730 -18.54 -30.00 5.05
N ASP A 731 -19.65 -30.52 5.59
CA ASP A 731 -19.61 -31.48 6.72
C ASP A 731 -19.04 -32.85 6.31
N TRP A 732 -17.71 -32.93 6.28
CA TRP A 732 -16.94 -34.13 5.97
C TRP A 732 -17.00 -35.16 7.11
N ARG A 733 -17.15 -34.73 8.37
CA ARG A 733 -17.14 -35.61 9.54
C ARG A 733 -18.29 -36.59 9.53
N LYS A 734 -19.48 -36.12 9.12
CA LYS A 734 -20.64 -36.99 8.96
C LYS A 734 -20.45 -38.01 7.85
N MET A 735 -19.90 -37.59 6.71
CA MET A 735 -19.65 -38.48 5.56
C MET A 735 -18.60 -39.55 5.88
N ALA A 736 -17.49 -39.14 6.51
CA ALA A 736 -16.38 -40.01 6.87
C ALA A 736 -16.61 -40.81 8.17
N ARG A 737 -17.75 -40.61 8.86
CA ARG A 737 -18.05 -41.19 10.19
C ARG A 737 -16.95 -40.90 11.24
N CYS A 738 -16.50 -39.66 11.28
CA CYS A 738 -15.45 -39.17 12.17
C CYS A 738 -16.03 -38.29 13.28
N THR A 739 -16.28 -38.85 14.46
CA THR A 739 -16.84 -38.12 15.61
C THR A 739 -15.81 -37.16 16.23
N ALA A 740 -16.18 -35.90 16.40
CA ALA A 740 -15.34 -34.93 17.11
C ALA A 740 -15.37 -35.18 18.63
N LYS A 741 -14.21 -35.04 19.29
CA LYS A 741 -14.09 -35.07 20.75
C LYS A 741 -13.89 -33.64 21.26
N CYS A 742 -14.83 -33.18 22.08
CA CYS A 742 -14.84 -31.84 22.66
C CYS A 742 -14.80 -31.95 24.20
N PRO A 743 -14.07 -31.08 24.91
CA PRO A 743 -14.16 -30.97 26.37
C PRO A 743 -15.58 -30.71 26.88
N ALA A 744 -15.81 -30.93 28.17
CA ALA A 744 -17.09 -30.61 28.80
C ALA A 744 -17.50 -29.14 28.52
N ASN A 745 -18.79 -28.93 28.27
CA ASN A 745 -19.39 -27.62 27.93
C ASN A 745 -18.87 -26.99 26.62
N SER A 746 -18.33 -27.79 25.71
CA SER A 746 -17.94 -27.32 24.37
C SER A 746 -18.52 -28.23 23.28
N TYR A 747 -18.65 -27.70 22.07
CA TYR A 747 -19.15 -28.44 20.91
C TYR A 747 -18.21 -28.23 19.71
N TYR A 748 -18.34 -29.11 18.72
CA TYR A 748 -17.60 -28.98 17.48
C TYR A 748 -18.32 -28.03 16.53
N GLU A 749 -17.59 -27.05 16.02
CA GLU A 749 -18.03 -26.18 14.95
C GLU A 749 -17.02 -26.26 13.82
N LEU A 750 -17.50 -26.45 12.59
CA LEU A 750 -16.63 -26.65 11.44
C LEU A 750 -15.77 -25.41 11.19
N CYS A 751 -16.35 -24.21 11.19
CA CYS A 751 -15.63 -22.94 11.00
C CYS A 751 -16.04 -21.96 12.10
N GLY A 752 -15.53 -22.22 13.32
CA GLY A 752 -15.74 -21.34 14.48
C GLY A 752 -14.77 -20.16 14.53
N ASN A 753 -15.01 -19.21 15.43
CA ASN A 753 -14.15 -18.04 15.59
C ASN A 753 -12.70 -18.45 15.89
N ALA A 754 -11.76 -18.00 15.06
CA ALA A 754 -10.33 -18.31 15.20
C ALA A 754 -9.68 -17.72 16.46
N CYS A 755 -10.29 -16.71 17.07
CA CYS A 755 -9.90 -16.11 18.35
C CYS A 755 -11.15 -15.91 19.26
N PRO A 756 -11.63 -16.97 19.94
CA PRO A 756 -12.77 -16.85 20.83
C PRO A 756 -12.45 -15.96 22.03
N ALA A 757 -13.47 -15.25 22.55
CA ALA A 757 -13.34 -14.46 23.77
C ALA A 757 -12.89 -15.35 24.94
N THR A 758 -11.95 -14.85 25.74
CA THR A 758 -11.42 -15.54 26.91
C THR A 758 -11.66 -14.73 28.17
N CYS A 759 -11.56 -15.34 29.36
CA CYS A 759 -11.69 -14.62 30.63
C CYS A 759 -10.64 -13.51 30.78
N SER A 760 -9.46 -13.67 30.18
CA SER A 760 -8.37 -12.70 30.17
C SER A 760 -8.57 -11.56 29.16
N ASP A 761 -9.25 -11.82 28.05
CA ASP A 761 -9.60 -10.80 27.06
C ASP A 761 -10.99 -11.09 26.46
N PRO A 762 -12.04 -10.47 27.00
CA PRO A 762 -13.41 -10.66 26.54
C PRO A 762 -13.67 -10.09 25.13
N ASN A 763 -12.79 -9.21 24.63
CA ASN A 763 -12.96 -8.50 23.36
C ASN A 763 -12.06 -9.05 22.25
N THR A 764 -11.39 -10.19 22.44
CA THR A 764 -10.48 -10.75 21.42
C THR A 764 -11.19 -11.04 20.11
N SER A 765 -12.44 -11.52 20.18
CA SER A 765 -13.23 -11.86 19.01
C SER A 765 -13.55 -10.66 18.11
N SER A 766 -13.67 -9.44 18.65
CA SER A 766 -13.93 -8.23 17.85
C SER A 766 -12.67 -7.60 17.25
N LYS A 767 -11.48 -8.06 17.65
CA LYS A 767 -10.17 -7.56 17.19
C LYS A 767 -9.48 -8.50 16.20
N CYS A 768 -9.95 -9.74 16.08
CA CYS A 768 -9.32 -10.81 15.32
C CYS A 768 -9.84 -10.86 13.87
N LYS A 769 -8.95 -10.64 12.89
CA LYS A 769 -9.24 -10.73 11.45
C LYS A 769 -8.65 -12.00 10.82
N ARG A 770 -8.81 -13.15 11.46
CA ARG A 770 -8.24 -14.43 11.00
C ARG A 770 -9.25 -15.18 10.12
N PRO A 771 -8.81 -16.15 9.28
CA PRO A 771 -9.70 -17.00 8.50
C PRO A 771 -10.77 -17.63 9.40
N CYS A 772 -11.98 -17.85 8.87
CA CYS A 772 -13.19 -18.14 9.64
C CYS A 772 -13.77 -16.93 10.43
N ASP A 773 -13.54 -15.69 9.96
CA ASP A 773 -14.41 -14.55 10.28
C ASP A 773 -15.56 -14.52 9.24
N PRO A 774 -16.78 -15.00 9.57
CA PRO A 774 -17.89 -14.92 8.63
C PRO A 774 -18.22 -13.45 8.38
N GLU A 775 -18.02 -12.99 7.14
CA GLU A 775 -18.51 -11.69 6.67
C GLU A 775 -19.98 -11.54 7.11
N LEU A 776 -20.25 -10.53 7.94
CA LEU A 776 -21.58 -10.34 8.52
C LEU A 776 -22.57 -10.07 7.39
N VAL A 777 -23.52 -10.98 7.22
CA VAL A 777 -24.58 -10.86 6.23
C VAL A 777 -25.56 -9.79 6.72
N PRO A 778 -25.77 -8.69 5.99
CA PRO A 778 -26.74 -7.69 6.38
C PRO A 778 -28.17 -8.27 6.28
N PHE A 779 -28.99 -8.00 7.30
CA PHE A 779 -30.40 -8.38 7.33
C PHE A 779 -31.23 -7.29 8.02
N GLU A 780 -32.53 -7.25 7.73
CA GLU A 780 -33.51 -6.45 8.46
C GLU A 780 -34.66 -7.34 8.95
N VAL A 781 -35.08 -7.17 10.21
CA VAL A 781 -36.33 -7.75 10.72
C VAL A 781 -37.25 -6.60 11.11
N LEU A 782 -38.27 -6.38 10.28
CA LEU A 782 -39.24 -5.32 10.44
C LEU A 782 -40.54 -5.91 11.00
N VAL A 783 -41.14 -5.20 11.95
CA VAL A 783 -42.44 -5.56 12.53
C VAL A 783 -43.45 -4.46 12.29
N GLN A 784 -44.64 -4.82 11.82
CA GLN A 784 -45.77 -3.91 11.73
C GLN A 784 -46.73 -4.21 12.88
N ASN A 785 -46.95 -3.21 13.75
CA ASN A 785 -47.88 -3.32 14.87
C ASN A 785 -49.24 -2.69 14.53
N ASP A 786 -50.31 -3.26 15.07
CA ASP A 786 -51.70 -2.78 14.91
C ASP A 786 -52.40 -2.74 16.28
N HIS A 787 -53.50 -2.00 16.40
CA HIS A 787 -54.18 -1.79 17.68
C HIS A 787 -55.17 -2.92 18.01
N ARG A 788 -55.25 -3.29 19.29
CA ARG A 788 -56.19 -4.31 19.79
C ARG A 788 -57.44 -3.66 20.36
N GLY A 789 -58.39 -3.29 19.49
CA GLY A 789 -59.68 -2.70 19.87
C GLY A 789 -59.62 -1.25 20.36
N HIS A 790 -58.66 -0.90 21.22
CA HIS A 790 -58.42 0.46 21.73
C HIS A 790 -57.01 0.96 21.34
N ARG A 791 -56.82 2.28 21.20
CA ARG A 791 -55.55 2.89 20.71
C ARG A 791 -54.36 2.79 21.67
N VAL A 792 -54.53 2.17 22.85
CA VAL A 792 -53.52 2.14 23.92
C VAL A 792 -52.69 0.84 23.90
N VAL A 793 -53.21 -0.23 23.31
CA VAL A 793 -52.54 -1.54 23.25
C VAL A 793 -52.36 -1.97 21.80
N SER A 794 -51.14 -2.39 21.44
CA SER A 794 -50.81 -2.88 20.10
C SER A 794 -50.30 -4.32 20.12
N TYR A 795 -50.35 -4.98 18.97
CA TYR A 795 -49.80 -6.32 18.75
C TYR A 795 -49.10 -6.37 17.38
N THR A 796 -48.13 -7.27 17.21
CA THR A 796 -47.46 -7.45 15.91
C THR A 796 -48.39 -8.16 14.93
N LYS A 797 -48.78 -7.44 13.88
CA LYS A 797 -49.67 -7.91 12.80
C LYS A 797 -48.90 -8.71 11.76
N LEU A 798 -47.69 -8.28 11.44
CA LEU A 798 -46.86 -8.79 10.36
C LEU A 798 -45.38 -8.64 10.70
N VAL A 799 -44.59 -9.61 10.25
CA VAL A 799 -43.12 -9.58 10.28
C VAL A 799 -42.60 -9.64 8.86
N GLU A 800 -41.74 -8.71 8.48
CA GLU A 800 -41.00 -8.72 7.21
C GLU A 800 -39.51 -8.95 7.50
N ILE A 801 -38.91 -9.90 6.80
CA ILE A 801 -37.49 -10.25 6.94
C ILE A 801 -36.84 -10.00 5.60
N LYS A 802 -35.86 -9.08 5.56
CA LYS A 802 -35.09 -8.78 4.36
C LYS A 802 -33.68 -9.35 4.48
N VAL A 803 -33.30 -10.22 3.54
CA VAL A 803 -32.00 -10.91 3.55
C VAL A 803 -31.68 -11.44 2.15
N HIS A 804 -30.43 -11.33 1.68
CA HIS A 804 -29.99 -11.79 0.35
C HIS A 804 -30.90 -11.37 -0.82
N SER A 805 -31.37 -10.11 -0.82
CA SER A 805 -32.34 -9.56 -1.79
C SER A 805 -33.76 -10.15 -1.74
N LEU A 806 -34.06 -11.02 -0.77
CA LEU A 806 -35.41 -11.50 -0.47
C LEU A 806 -36.12 -10.55 0.49
N SER A 807 -37.43 -10.39 0.32
CA SER A 807 -38.38 -9.87 1.31
C SER A 807 -39.37 -10.98 1.65
N ILE A 808 -39.27 -11.51 2.87
CA ILE A 808 -40.10 -12.60 3.38
C ILE A 808 -41.08 -12.02 4.38
N VAL A 809 -42.37 -12.07 4.07
CA VAL A 809 -43.43 -11.47 4.87
C VAL A 809 -44.34 -12.56 5.45
N ILE A 810 -44.45 -12.53 6.78
CA ILE A 810 -45.23 -13.45 7.60
C ILE A 810 -46.38 -12.64 8.24
N THR A 811 -47.57 -12.72 7.66
CA THR A 811 -48.79 -12.00 8.06
C THR A 811 -49.93 -12.87 8.62
N LYS A 812 -50.62 -12.40 9.66
CA LYS A 812 -51.82 -13.05 10.20
C LYS A 812 -52.95 -13.29 9.18
N THR A 813 -52.99 -12.55 8.06
CA THR A 813 -54.02 -12.70 7.01
C THR A 813 -53.92 -14.01 6.24
N HIS A 814 -52.74 -14.60 6.12
CA HIS A 814 -52.49 -15.80 5.31
C HIS A 814 -51.85 -16.90 6.18
N LYS A 815 -52.59 -17.40 7.19
CA LYS A 815 -52.06 -18.41 8.11
C LYS A 815 -51.65 -19.69 7.37
N GLY A 816 -50.38 -20.08 7.51
CA GLY A 816 -49.81 -21.27 6.87
C GLY A 816 -49.10 -21.01 5.54
N LEU A 817 -49.16 -19.76 5.04
CA LEU A 817 -48.52 -19.30 3.81
C LEU A 817 -47.62 -18.11 4.14
N ILE A 818 -46.58 -17.89 3.36
CA ILE A 818 -45.73 -16.69 3.47
C ILE A 818 -45.75 -15.93 2.15
N MET A 819 -45.42 -14.64 2.17
CA MET A 819 -45.12 -13.92 0.93
C MET A 819 -43.61 -13.79 0.76
N VAL A 820 -43.08 -14.15 -0.41
CA VAL A 820 -41.67 -13.95 -0.79
C VAL A 820 -41.67 -13.01 -1.98
N ASN A 821 -41.04 -11.85 -1.86
CA ASN A 821 -40.99 -10.83 -2.91
C ASN A 821 -42.36 -10.47 -3.51
N LYS A 822 -43.40 -10.42 -2.65
CA LYS A 822 -44.82 -10.15 -2.97
C LYS A 822 -45.59 -11.32 -3.61
N GLU A 823 -44.99 -12.49 -3.75
CA GLU A 823 -45.66 -13.71 -4.22
C GLU A 823 -46.00 -14.64 -3.06
N LEU A 824 -47.16 -15.29 -3.11
CA LEU A 824 -47.61 -16.20 -2.05
C LEU A 824 -46.99 -17.58 -2.21
N VAL A 825 -46.38 -18.12 -1.17
CA VAL A 825 -45.62 -19.37 -1.19
C VAL A 825 -46.05 -20.30 -0.05
N ASN A 826 -46.20 -21.59 -0.38
CA ASN A 826 -46.48 -22.66 0.59
C ASN A 826 -45.24 -23.01 1.43
N LEU A 827 -45.45 -23.38 2.70
CA LEU A 827 -44.38 -23.90 3.56
C LEU A 827 -44.40 -25.45 3.58
N PRO A 828 -43.23 -26.13 3.66
CA PRO A 828 -41.89 -25.55 3.74
C PRO A 828 -41.36 -25.10 2.38
N VAL A 829 -40.47 -24.11 2.38
CA VAL A 829 -39.78 -23.65 1.18
C VAL A 829 -38.31 -23.38 1.49
N THR A 830 -37.46 -23.71 0.54
CA THR A 830 -36.05 -23.36 0.53
C THR A 830 -35.82 -22.32 -0.56
N LEU A 831 -35.20 -21.21 -0.21
CA LEU A 831 -35.01 -20.03 -1.06
C LEU A 831 -33.51 -19.77 -1.22
N ASP A 832 -33.17 -19.02 -2.27
CA ASP A 832 -31.82 -18.50 -2.49
C ASP A 832 -30.74 -19.61 -2.47
N ASP A 833 -30.94 -20.62 -3.31
CA ASP A 833 -30.04 -21.78 -3.48
C ASP A 833 -29.72 -22.55 -2.19
N GLY A 834 -30.68 -22.65 -1.27
CA GLY A 834 -30.46 -23.38 0.00
C GLY A 834 -30.05 -22.51 1.17
N ARG A 835 -29.80 -21.21 0.95
CA ARG A 835 -29.28 -20.32 2.00
C ARG A 835 -30.34 -19.88 2.99
N VAL A 836 -31.61 -19.89 2.60
CA VAL A 836 -32.74 -19.54 3.47
C VAL A 836 -33.76 -20.68 3.47
N SER A 837 -34.09 -21.19 4.65
CA SER A 837 -35.13 -22.19 4.83
C SER A 837 -36.28 -21.60 5.63
N VAL A 838 -37.51 -21.78 5.13
CA VAL A 838 -38.72 -21.35 5.82
C VAL A 838 -39.64 -22.54 6.01
N PHE A 839 -40.03 -22.81 7.25
CA PHE A 839 -40.84 -23.97 7.57
C PHE A 839 -41.75 -23.68 8.77
N LYS A 840 -42.79 -24.50 8.92
CA LYS A 840 -43.67 -24.46 10.09
C LYS A 840 -43.07 -25.32 11.20
N SER A 841 -42.95 -24.76 12.40
CA SER A 841 -42.52 -25.48 13.61
C SER A 841 -43.54 -25.21 14.71
N GLY A 842 -44.35 -26.22 15.04
CA GLY A 842 -45.50 -26.07 15.92
C GLY A 842 -46.48 -25.00 15.42
N TRP A 843 -46.75 -23.99 16.26
CA TRP A 843 -47.65 -22.87 15.97
C TRP A 843 -46.99 -21.67 15.27
N SER A 844 -45.70 -21.78 14.92
CA SER A 844 -44.92 -20.68 14.36
C SER A 844 -44.41 -20.99 12.95
N ALA A 845 -44.31 -19.95 12.12
CA ALA A 845 -43.43 -19.97 10.97
C ALA A 845 -42.01 -19.62 11.43
N VAL A 846 -41.01 -20.37 10.94
CA VAL A 846 -39.59 -20.23 11.29
C VAL A 846 -38.80 -20.00 10.01
N VAL A 847 -38.07 -18.88 9.95
CA VAL A 847 -37.07 -18.58 8.93
C VAL A 847 -35.70 -18.85 9.54
N LYS A 848 -34.88 -19.68 8.88
CA LYS A 848 -33.51 -19.99 9.28
C LYS A 848 -32.57 -19.76 8.10
N THR A 849 -31.53 -18.96 8.32
CA THR A 849 -30.47 -18.73 7.33
C THR A 849 -29.27 -19.65 7.58
N ASN A 850 -28.45 -19.84 6.55
CA ASN A 850 -27.20 -20.59 6.63
C ASN A 850 -26.14 -19.91 7.54
N PHE A 851 -26.19 -18.59 7.70
CA PHE A 851 -25.31 -17.84 8.61
C PHE A 851 -25.83 -17.76 10.06
N GLY A 852 -26.94 -18.45 10.38
CA GLY A 852 -27.39 -18.64 11.76
C GLY A 852 -28.46 -17.67 12.28
N LEU A 853 -28.95 -16.72 11.47
CA LEU A 853 -30.14 -15.95 11.82
C LEU A 853 -31.37 -16.88 11.87
N LYS A 854 -32.10 -16.82 12.99
CA LYS A 854 -33.38 -17.51 13.14
C LYS A 854 -34.46 -16.53 13.58
N VAL A 855 -35.52 -16.41 12.79
CA VAL A 855 -36.70 -15.60 13.11
C VAL A 855 -37.91 -16.51 13.18
N SER A 856 -38.71 -16.40 14.23
CA SER A 856 -39.98 -17.12 14.34
C SER A 856 -41.13 -16.20 14.70
N PHE A 857 -42.28 -16.40 14.06
CA PHE A 857 -43.51 -15.66 14.33
C PHE A 857 -44.69 -16.61 14.47
N ASN A 858 -45.45 -16.46 15.56
CA ASN A 858 -46.55 -17.35 15.90
C ASN A 858 -47.90 -17.00 15.24
N TRP A 859 -47.94 -16.07 14.29
CA TRP A 859 -49.16 -15.54 13.65
C TRP A 859 -50.14 -14.78 14.55
N TYR A 860 -49.87 -14.69 15.85
CA TYR A 860 -50.77 -14.05 16.82
C TYR A 860 -50.21 -12.75 17.39
N GLY A 861 -48.88 -12.61 17.48
CA GLY A 861 -48.25 -11.38 17.93
C GLY A 861 -46.86 -11.54 18.56
N ALA A 862 -46.32 -12.76 18.69
CA ALA A 862 -45.00 -12.97 19.28
C ALA A 862 -43.95 -13.28 18.20
N VAL A 863 -42.87 -12.48 18.20
CA VAL A 863 -41.71 -12.63 17.32
C VAL A 863 -40.50 -12.98 18.18
N PHE A 864 -39.74 -14.00 17.78
CA PHE A 864 -38.46 -14.33 18.39
C PHE A 864 -37.36 -14.22 17.34
N VAL A 865 -36.29 -13.50 17.67
CA VAL A 865 -35.10 -13.34 16.83
C VAL A 865 -33.93 -13.93 17.60
N THR A 866 -33.16 -14.80 16.96
CA THR A 866 -31.94 -15.39 17.51
C THR A 866 -30.79 -15.12 16.55
N LEU A 867 -29.67 -14.64 17.09
CA LEU A 867 -28.46 -14.31 16.36
C LEU A 867 -27.27 -15.10 16.89
N PRO A 868 -26.33 -15.49 16.03
CA PRO A 868 -25.05 -16.04 16.46
C PRO A 868 -24.16 -14.95 17.07
N SER A 869 -23.21 -15.35 17.92
CA SER A 869 -22.37 -14.43 18.71
C SER A 869 -21.44 -13.55 17.87
N ASN A 870 -21.17 -13.90 16.62
CA ASN A 870 -20.41 -13.05 15.70
C ASN A 870 -21.14 -11.72 15.36
N TYR A 871 -22.45 -11.60 15.60
CA TYR A 871 -23.19 -10.33 15.48
C TYR A 871 -23.16 -9.47 16.74
N MET A 872 -22.41 -9.86 17.78
CA MET A 872 -22.34 -9.12 19.06
C MET A 872 -21.79 -7.70 18.84
N GLY A 873 -22.57 -6.68 19.22
CA GLY A 873 -22.23 -5.27 19.00
C GLY A 873 -22.40 -4.76 17.56
N ALA A 874 -22.85 -5.61 16.63
CA ALA A 874 -22.97 -5.29 15.20
C ALA A 874 -24.42 -5.09 14.73
N VAL A 875 -25.39 -5.08 15.65
CA VAL A 875 -26.82 -4.89 15.35
C VAL A 875 -27.37 -3.67 16.07
N CYS A 876 -28.50 -3.17 15.59
CA CYS A 876 -29.24 -2.08 16.25
C CYS A 876 -30.74 -2.22 16.00
N GLY A 877 -31.57 -1.77 16.95
CA GLY A 877 -33.03 -1.74 16.79
C GLY A 877 -33.76 -1.83 18.12
N LEU A 878 -35.06 -2.19 18.07
CA LEU A 878 -35.87 -2.38 19.28
C LEU A 878 -35.37 -3.51 20.20
N CYS A 879 -34.50 -4.39 19.68
CA CYS A 879 -33.87 -5.49 20.43
C CYS A 879 -32.48 -5.12 20.99
N GLY A 880 -32.10 -3.84 20.98
CA GLY A 880 -30.81 -3.38 21.50
C GLY A 880 -29.64 -3.55 20.51
N ASN A 881 -28.41 -3.50 21.04
CA ASN A 881 -27.18 -3.60 20.24
C ASN A 881 -26.42 -4.94 20.42
N TYR A 882 -26.96 -5.84 21.26
CA TYR A 882 -26.42 -7.17 21.50
C TYR A 882 -24.94 -7.14 21.94
N ASN A 883 -24.56 -6.31 22.92
CA ASN A 883 -23.18 -6.21 23.42
C ASN A 883 -23.00 -6.69 24.88
N GLY A 884 -24.07 -7.21 25.50
CA GLY A 884 -24.08 -7.65 26.90
C GLY A 884 -24.25 -6.54 27.95
N LYS A 885 -24.55 -5.30 27.54
CA LYS A 885 -24.76 -4.14 28.43
C LYS A 885 -26.18 -3.58 28.30
N PRO A 886 -27.13 -4.00 29.14
CA PRO A 886 -28.52 -3.54 29.04
C PRO A 886 -28.73 -2.03 29.16
N GLN A 887 -27.73 -1.30 29.66
CA GLN A 887 -27.82 0.15 29.88
C GLN A 887 -27.76 0.95 28.58
N ASP A 888 -27.18 0.40 27.50
CA ASP A 888 -26.98 1.10 26.22
C ASP A 888 -27.91 0.62 25.09
N ASP A 889 -28.81 -0.32 25.37
CA ASP A 889 -29.77 -0.87 24.41
C ASP A 889 -30.78 0.17 23.86
N LEU A 890 -30.95 1.31 24.53
CA LEU A 890 -31.81 2.42 24.09
C LEU A 890 -31.03 3.56 23.41
N THR A 891 -29.88 3.25 22.82
CA THR A 891 -29.03 4.22 22.12
C THR A 891 -29.41 4.34 20.64
N PRO A 892 -29.82 5.53 20.15
CA PRO A 892 -30.18 5.72 18.74
C PRO A 892 -29.04 5.44 17.77
N LYS A 893 -29.37 5.09 16.52
CA LYS A 893 -28.40 4.77 15.44
C LYS A 893 -27.27 5.79 15.23
N ASN A 894 -27.48 7.05 15.63
CA ASN A 894 -26.50 8.15 15.55
C ASN A 894 -26.35 8.93 16.88
N GLY A 895 -26.60 8.30 18.03
CA GLY A 895 -26.55 8.95 19.34
C GLY A 895 -25.45 8.36 20.23
N ASP A 896 -24.85 9.18 21.08
CA ASP A 896 -23.79 8.74 22.01
C ASP A 896 -24.34 8.36 23.40
N LYS A 897 -25.66 8.46 23.61
CA LYS A 897 -26.30 8.23 24.93
C LYS A 897 -27.67 7.56 24.80
N PRO A 898 -28.08 6.74 25.78
CA PRO A 898 -29.42 6.18 25.87
C PRO A 898 -30.50 7.27 25.95
N VAL A 899 -31.62 7.08 25.26
CA VAL A 899 -32.77 8.02 25.29
C VAL A 899 -34.02 7.35 25.86
N PRO A 900 -35.01 8.11 26.38
CA PRO A 900 -36.26 7.54 26.87
C PRO A 900 -36.96 6.68 25.81
N THR A 901 -37.55 5.55 26.23
CA THR A 901 -38.14 4.53 25.35
C THR A 901 -39.12 5.10 24.32
N SER A 902 -39.95 6.08 24.71
CA SER A 902 -40.92 6.72 23.81
C SER A 902 -40.27 7.54 22.68
N ARG A 903 -39.08 8.09 22.90
CA ARG A 903 -38.30 8.84 21.90
C ARG A 903 -37.51 7.89 21.01
N PHE A 904 -36.93 6.83 21.58
CA PHE A 904 -36.22 5.78 20.85
C PHE A 904 -37.12 5.10 19.81
N CYS A 905 -38.31 4.65 20.22
CA CYS A 905 -39.26 3.97 19.33
C CYS A 905 -39.78 4.88 18.19
N ARG A 906 -39.90 6.20 18.41
CA ARG A 906 -40.34 7.16 17.37
C ARG A 906 -39.31 7.39 16.26
N GLN A 907 -38.02 7.20 16.55
CA GLN A 907 -36.93 7.38 15.58
C GLN A 907 -36.76 6.17 14.66
N LEU A 908 -37.19 4.99 15.11
CA LEU A 908 -37.10 3.72 14.36
C LEU A 908 -38.36 3.41 13.54
N ALA A 909 -39.40 4.25 13.58
CA ALA A 909 -40.64 4.04 12.85
C ALA A 909 -40.49 4.39 11.35
N SER A 910 -40.56 3.40 10.46
CA SER A 910 -40.57 3.58 9.00
C SER A 910 -41.99 3.83 8.47
N GLY A 911 -42.23 5.01 7.90
CA GLY A 911 -43.50 5.37 7.24
C GLY A 911 -44.38 6.31 8.08
N ARG A 912 -44.45 7.60 7.69
CA ARG A 912 -45.43 8.56 8.23
C ARG A 912 -46.47 8.89 7.17
N ASP A 913 -47.72 8.52 7.42
CA ASP A 913 -48.87 9.15 6.77
C ASP A 913 -48.99 10.61 7.29
N PRO A 914 -48.97 11.63 6.42
CA PRO A 914 -49.06 13.04 6.82
C PRO A 914 -50.35 13.43 7.55
N ARG A 915 -51.38 12.59 7.60
CA ARG A 915 -52.69 12.91 8.20
C ARG A 915 -52.84 12.72 9.70
N MET A 916 -51.86 12.15 10.42
CA MET A 916 -51.92 12.00 11.89
C MET A 916 -51.16 13.12 12.65
N ARG A 917 -51.26 14.37 12.20
CA ARG A 917 -50.62 15.52 12.86
C ARG A 917 -51.40 16.16 14.02
N ARG A 918 -52.54 15.61 14.46
CA ARG A 918 -53.27 16.14 15.64
C ARG A 918 -53.86 15.02 16.51
N ARG A 919 -53.56 15.12 17.82
CA ARG A 919 -54.03 14.33 18.97
C ARG A 919 -53.28 13.02 19.26
N LEU A 920 -52.15 13.15 19.94
CA LEU A 920 -51.89 12.62 21.30
C LEU A 920 -50.58 13.20 21.85
#